data_AF-A0A8J7U8U6-F1
#
_entry.id   AF-A0A8J7U8U6-F1
#
_cell.length_a   1.000
_cell.length_b   1.000
_cell.length_c   1.000
_cell.angle_alpha   90.00
_cell.angle_beta   90.00
_cell.angle_gamma   90.00
#
_symmetry.space_group_name_H-M   'P 1'
#
loop_
_entity.id
_entity.type
_entity.pdbx_description
1 polymer ?
#
loop_
_entity_poly.entity_id
_entity_poly.type
_entity_poly.pdbx_seq_one_letter_code
_entity_poly.pdbx_strand_id
1 'polypeptide(L)'
;IKSSLKNEPGFKILYITPLRALNRDMLERLMWWASKLDIKVAVRHGDTPKRERSLQSMYPPDLIVTTPETFQILLVGKKLSKYLKTVKWVIVDEVHELAQDKRGSQLTLGLERLRLLTDSEPQVIGLSATVGDQDTLSKFLFGANRSYKIVDASPEKWIEIDVVLPRPSKAEIELAKENIEHPEVLARLNVISDFLISNNSTLIFTNTRETAEALANKLTLYKGDIATAVHHGSLGTAIRATAEKWLKTGEVKGVVTTSSLELGIDVGNVNFVIQYGSPRQAIHLIQRVGRSGHTIQGISKGLVIAIDEEDAIESIVIKKRALEKKLEEVSIIEKPLDVLAHQIIGLLLYKSSWEVSELLRVVRNAFPYITLSSEELDFLVSFLVNRYPSLLIYDKEKGVIRRGKSNFYTYKFYYDHISTIPEIKQFKVIDSRSKEVIGTLDEEFVAEKGLPGTKFIMGGRVWIFNEAKEDFISVTPSEDPIGAVPFWVGEEIPVVFQVAREVGLFRRKVLEQLKNGLSLEEVTNYFSELFSIKKDVIREAIRPIYESYKGGFPVATDEEVVIENWKGTTIIHACNGNQVNSALSKVISSLILEREEAIVSSSDPYRIIINYDLDPNFVLDLMRKVNDKNLIDSLTSGIESIGLFKRRLIHVGRRFGVIEKDVSLTSPELNTLMNLLKGTPVFEEAKNELFTKDYDVKNLKIFLEEIKNGKLKVSFIEKREIPSPFAYIGLHSAERKSEIFPPEKLEKIFRKYSLARLKSSLVSFICLNCFYFFGPIKVSNITFPLNCPNCGSEYVGLIRDEAEANLIKYHSDSNKAKKLIERAKRTALLLYRYKDLAALVLVSNISLRDAETILAKFNSKEEILDAIIEVEKRRSFVL
;
A
#
# COMPACT_ATOMS: atom_id res chain seq x y z
N ILE A 1 40.66 -15.13 4.51
CA ILE A 1 39.68 -15.02 3.39
C ILE A 1 40.37 -15.22 2.02
N LYS A 2 41.44 -14.48 1.66
CA LYS A 2 42.12 -14.62 0.34
C LYS A 2 42.64 -16.02 -0.02
N SER A 3 42.99 -16.88 0.94
CA SER A 3 43.48 -18.24 0.66
C SER A 3 42.37 -19.30 0.50
N SER A 4 41.15 -19.05 0.98
CA SER A 4 40.08 -20.06 1.03
C SER A 4 39.09 -20.02 -0.15
N LEU A 5 39.25 -19.05 -1.06
CA LEU A 5 38.36 -18.81 -2.22
C LEU A 5 39.00 -19.18 -3.56
N LYS A 6 40.31 -19.49 -3.62
CA LYS A 6 41.09 -19.33 -4.86
C LYS A 6 41.11 -20.47 -5.89
N ASN A 7 40.55 -21.65 -5.66
CA ASN A 7 40.82 -22.80 -6.55
C ASN A 7 39.62 -23.48 -7.23
N GLU A 8 38.36 -23.10 -6.94
CA GLU A 8 37.21 -23.74 -7.60
C GLU A 8 36.15 -22.73 -8.06
N PRO A 9 35.80 -22.68 -9.36
CA PRO A 9 34.75 -21.80 -9.87
C PRO A 9 33.39 -22.18 -9.27
N GLY A 10 32.70 -21.21 -8.66
CA GLY A 10 31.37 -21.42 -8.10
C GLY A 10 30.95 -20.32 -7.15
N PHE A 11 29.68 -20.34 -6.74
CA PHE A 11 29.15 -19.38 -5.77
C PHE A 11 29.69 -19.74 -4.38
N LYS A 12 30.22 -18.75 -3.65
CA LYS A 12 30.71 -18.92 -2.28
C LYS A 12 29.77 -18.26 -1.27
N ILE A 13 29.18 -17.13 -1.66
CA ILE A 13 28.22 -16.37 -0.86
C ILE A 13 26.93 -16.19 -1.67
N LEU A 14 25.81 -16.56 -1.06
CA LEU A 14 24.47 -16.29 -1.57
C LEU A 14 23.83 -15.22 -0.69
N TYR A 15 23.45 -14.08 -1.27
CA TYR A 15 22.73 -13.02 -0.56
C TYR A 15 21.29 -12.96 -1.09
N ILE A 16 20.29 -13.15 -0.23
CA ILE A 16 18.88 -13.22 -0.59
C ILE A 16 18.15 -12.03 0.02
N THR A 17 17.49 -11.21 -0.82
CA THR A 17 16.66 -10.08 -0.38
C THR A 17 15.18 -10.34 -0.70
N PRO A 18 14.23 -9.79 0.09
CA PRO A 18 12.81 -9.89 -0.24
C PRO A 18 12.41 -8.99 -1.41
N LEU A 19 13.11 -7.88 -1.67
CA LEU A 19 12.69 -6.89 -2.66
C LEU A 19 13.75 -6.66 -3.75
N ARG A 20 13.30 -6.57 -5.00
CA ARG A 20 14.18 -6.28 -6.14
C ARG A 20 14.88 -4.93 -6.00
N ALA A 21 14.20 -3.93 -5.44
CA ALA A 21 14.76 -2.59 -5.23
C ALA A 21 16.00 -2.62 -4.32
N LEU A 22 15.99 -3.46 -3.27
CA LEU A 22 17.12 -3.65 -2.37
C LEU A 22 18.34 -4.25 -3.07
N ASN A 23 18.16 -5.07 -4.12
CA ASN A 23 19.29 -5.70 -4.81
C ASN A 23 20.26 -4.68 -5.42
N ARG A 24 19.73 -3.60 -6.02
CA ARG A 24 20.56 -2.58 -6.67
C ARG A 24 21.33 -1.75 -5.65
N ASP A 25 20.63 -1.31 -4.60
CA ASP A 25 21.25 -0.59 -3.48
C ASP A 25 22.35 -1.43 -2.82
N MET A 26 22.07 -2.71 -2.53
CA MET A 26 23.06 -3.64 -1.98
C MET A 26 24.25 -3.85 -2.92
N LEU A 27 24.04 -3.93 -4.24
CA LEU A 27 25.13 -4.03 -5.19
C LEU A 27 26.07 -2.83 -5.09
N GLU A 28 25.55 -1.61 -5.09
CA GLU A 28 26.36 -0.38 -4.98
C GLU A 28 27.18 -0.37 -3.68
N ARG A 29 26.56 -0.75 -2.55
CA ARG A 29 27.25 -0.85 -1.23
C ARG A 29 28.33 -1.93 -1.20
N LEU A 30 28.05 -3.11 -1.77
CA LEU A 30 28.96 -4.25 -1.76
C LEU A 30 30.11 -4.08 -2.76
N MET A 31 29.88 -3.44 -3.90
CA MET A 31 30.89 -3.27 -4.96
C MET A 31 32.16 -2.58 -4.45
N TRP A 32 32.02 -1.59 -3.57
CA TRP A 32 33.17 -0.90 -3.00
C TRP A 32 34.06 -1.87 -2.22
N TRP A 33 33.51 -2.63 -1.28
CA TRP A 33 34.25 -3.62 -0.48
C TRP A 33 34.79 -4.77 -1.34
N ALA A 34 33.95 -5.29 -2.24
CA ALA A 34 34.28 -6.41 -3.11
C ALA A 34 35.48 -6.11 -4.00
N SER A 35 35.57 -4.88 -4.54
CA SER A 35 36.71 -4.43 -5.33
C SER A 35 38.02 -4.42 -4.54
N LYS A 36 37.98 -4.08 -3.24
CA LYS A 36 39.16 -4.06 -2.35
C LYS A 36 39.59 -5.47 -1.94
N LEU A 37 38.66 -6.41 -1.92
CA LEU A 37 38.86 -7.78 -1.47
C LEU A 37 39.09 -8.78 -2.60
N ASP A 38 39.00 -8.35 -3.87
CA ASP A 38 39.06 -9.22 -5.06
C ASP A 38 37.95 -10.28 -5.05
N ILE A 39 36.72 -9.85 -4.71
CA ILE A 39 35.51 -10.68 -4.70
C ILE A 39 34.65 -10.27 -5.89
N LYS A 40 34.25 -11.22 -6.73
CA LYS A 40 33.33 -10.95 -7.84
C LYS A 40 31.90 -10.94 -7.32
N VAL A 41 31.19 -9.83 -7.50
CA VAL A 41 29.78 -9.67 -7.11
C VAL A 41 28.92 -9.53 -8.36
N ALA A 42 27.76 -10.19 -8.38
CA ALA A 42 26.72 -9.90 -9.36
C ALA A 42 25.32 -9.97 -8.74
N VAL A 43 24.36 -9.31 -9.39
CA VAL A 43 22.94 -9.40 -9.05
C VAL A 43 22.23 -10.29 -10.06
N ARG A 44 21.32 -11.15 -9.59
CA ARG A 44 20.42 -11.91 -10.46
C ARG A 44 19.01 -11.91 -9.90
N HIS A 45 18.08 -11.35 -10.66
CA HIS A 45 16.65 -11.34 -10.39
C HIS A 45 15.85 -11.52 -11.69
N GLY A 46 14.51 -11.46 -11.62
CA GLY A 46 13.62 -11.62 -12.79
C GLY A 46 13.94 -10.70 -13.96
N ASP A 47 14.26 -9.43 -13.68
CA ASP A 47 14.54 -8.41 -14.72
C ASP A 47 15.98 -8.43 -15.25
N THR A 48 16.87 -9.31 -14.75
CA THR A 48 18.26 -9.36 -15.23
C THR A 48 18.27 -9.72 -16.72
N PRO A 49 18.94 -8.93 -17.60
CA PRO A 49 18.97 -9.18 -19.03
C PRO A 49 19.45 -10.61 -19.37
N LYS A 50 18.88 -11.21 -20.43
CA LYS A 50 19.25 -12.56 -20.87
C LYS A 50 20.76 -12.71 -21.10
N ARG A 51 21.40 -11.68 -21.69
CA ARG A 51 22.85 -11.63 -21.93
C ARG A 51 23.65 -11.77 -20.63
N GLU A 52 23.26 -11.02 -19.60
CA GLU A 52 23.94 -11.04 -18.31
C GLU A 52 23.74 -12.38 -17.58
N ARG A 53 22.52 -12.94 -17.61
CA ARG A 53 22.24 -14.28 -17.07
C ARG A 53 23.09 -15.37 -17.73
N SER A 54 23.29 -15.28 -19.04
CA SER A 54 24.16 -16.21 -19.79
C SER A 54 25.62 -16.08 -19.34
N LEU A 55 26.13 -14.85 -19.20
CA LEU A 55 27.49 -14.59 -18.71
C LEU A 55 27.70 -15.15 -17.30
N GLN A 56 26.80 -14.84 -16.36
CA GLN A 56 26.85 -15.36 -14.98
C GLN A 56 26.81 -16.90 -14.93
N SER A 57 26.16 -17.55 -15.90
CA SER A 57 26.09 -19.02 -15.98
C SER A 57 27.35 -19.64 -16.58
N MET A 58 28.14 -18.88 -17.34
CA MET A 58 29.45 -19.30 -17.86
C MET A 58 30.57 -18.98 -16.88
N TYR A 59 30.53 -17.79 -16.29
CA TYR A 59 31.53 -17.24 -15.37
C TYR A 59 30.81 -16.81 -14.08
N PRO A 60 30.61 -17.74 -13.11
CA PRO A 60 29.88 -17.42 -11.89
C PRO A 60 30.67 -16.41 -11.03
N PRO A 61 30.00 -15.41 -10.43
CA PRO A 61 30.58 -14.58 -9.38
C PRO A 61 30.84 -15.38 -8.09
N ASP A 62 31.67 -14.85 -7.21
CA ASP A 62 31.90 -15.40 -5.87
C ASP A 62 30.71 -15.11 -4.94
N LEU A 63 30.11 -13.93 -5.07
CA LEU A 63 28.91 -13.49 -4.35
C LEU A 63 27.79 -13.19 -5.34
N ILE A 64 26.64 -13.81 -5.14
CA ILE A 64 25.43 -13.52 -5.92
C ILE A 64 24.33 -12.97 -5.03
N VAL A 65 23.84 -11.77 -5.36
CA VAL A 65 22.67 -11.16 -4.73
C VAL A 65 21.43 -11.55 -5.54
N THR A 66 20.40 -12.08 -4.89
CA THR A 66 19.23 -12.64 -5.56
C THR A 66 17.95 -12.52 -4.73
N THR A 67 16.83 -13.01 -5.26
CA THR A 67 15.53 -13.09 -4.57
C THR A 67 15.14 -14.54 -4.30
N PRO A 68 14.21 -14.83 -3.36
CA PRO A 68 13.74 -16.21 -3.11
C PRO A 68 13.32 -16.96 -4.38
N GLU A 69 12.61 -16.29 -5.30
CA GLU A 69 12.12 -16.88 -6.55
C GLU A 69 13.28 -17.20 -7.49
N THR A 70 14.23 -16.28 -7.64
CA THR A 70 15.38 -16.49 -8.53
C THR A 70 16.33 -17.56 -7.96
N PHE A 71 16.43 -17.65 -6.63
CA PHE A 71 17.12 -18.74 -5.95
C PHE A 71 16.54 -20.11 -6.31
N GLN A 72 15.21 -20.25 -6.45
CA GLN A 72 14.60 -21.50 -6.95
C GLN A 72 15.10 -21.89 -8.34
N ILE A 73 15.36 -20.92 -9.22
CA ILE A 73 15.91 -21.16 -10.56
C ILE A 73 17.36 -21.64 -10.48
N LEU A 74 18.16 -21.07 -9.56
CA LEU A 74 19.55 -21.46 -9.36
C LEU A 74 19.67 -22.94 -8.96
N LEU A 75 18.77 -23.41 -8.08
CA LEU A 75 18.77 -24.78 -7.54
C LEU A 75 18.60 -25.86 -8.63
N VAL A 76 17.86 -25.59 -9.69
CA VAL A 76 17.57 -26.57 -10.77
C VAL A 76 18.41 -26.36 -12.04
N GLY A 77 19.12 -25.25 -12.16
CA GLY A 77 19.87 -24.92 -13.36
C GLY A 77 21.07 -25.83 -13.56
N LYS A 78 21.15 -26.58 -14.68
CA LYS A 78 22.18 -27.61 -14.94
C LYS A 78 23.64 -27.22 -14.68
N LYS A 79 24.03 -25.97 -14.98
CA LYS A 79 25.37 -25.43 -14.67
C LYS A 79 25.40 -24.77 -13.28
N LEU A 80 24.35 -24.04 -12.94
CA LEU A 80 24.26 -23.23 -11.72
C LEU A 80 24.22 -24.09 -10.46
N SER A 81 23.51 -25.21 -10.48
CA SER A 81 23.46 -26.16 -9.38
C SER A 81 24.83 -26.78 -9.06
N LYS A 82 25.72 -26.90 -10.05
CA LYS A 82 27.11 -27.30 -9.81
C LYS A 82 27.91 -26.23 -9.08
N TYR A 83 27.68 -24.96 -9.40
CA TYR A 83 28.32 -23.84 -8.72
C TYR A 83 27.77 -23.62 -7.31
N LEU A 84 26.53 -24.01 -7.04
CA LEU A 84 25.94 -23.96 -5.71
C LEU A 84 26.58 -24.95 -4.73
N LYS A 85 27.22 -26.02 -5.22
CA LYS A 85 27.89 -27.01 -4.35
C LYS A 85 28.94 -26.38 -3.44
N THR A 86 29.57 -25.30 -3.90
CA THR A 86 30.66 -24.62 -3.20
C THR A 86 30.21 -23.49 -2.26
N VAL A 87 28.89 -23.29 -2.10
CA VAL A 87 28.35 -22.24 -1.24
C VAL A 87 28.72 -22.52 0.21
N LYS A 88 29.28 -21.52 0.88
CA LYS A 88 29.69 -21.60 2.30
C LYS A 88 28.82 -20.71 3.19
N TRP A 89 28.31 -19.60 2.64
CA TRP A 89 27.51 -18.63 3.38
C TRP A 89 26.23 -18.29 2.62
N VAL A 90 25.12 -18.28 3.34
CA VAL A 90 23.83 -17.78 2.88
C VAL A 90 23.40 -16.65 3.80
N ILE A 91 23.24 -15.45 3.25
CA ILE A 91 22.72 -14.29 3.95
C ILE A 91 21.28 -14.09 3.50
N VAL A 92 20.36 -14.07 4.45
CA VAL A 92 18.94 -13.77 4.22
C VAL A 92 18.64 -12.45 4.90
N ASP A 93 18.38 -11.45 4.08
CA ASP A 93 18.08 -10.09 4.54
C ASP A 93 16.58 -9.93 4.81
N GLU A 94 16.23 -9.05 5.75
CA GLU A 94 14.86 -8.73 6.16
C GLU A 94 13.97 -9.98 6.38
N VAL A 95 14.44 -10.90 7.22
CA VAL A 95 13.82 -12.23 7.43
C VAL A 95 12.36 -12.11 7.90
N HIS A 96 12.01 -11.06 8.65
CA HIS A 96 10.66 -10.83 9.19
C HIS A 96 9.60 -10.61 8.09
N GLU A 97 9.98 -10.02 6.96
CA GLU A 97 9.08 -9.84 5.82
C GLU A 97 8.78 -11.19 5.16
N LEU A 98 9.81 -12.02 4.99
CA LEU A 98 9.67 -13.34 4.37
C LEU A 98 8.87 -14.31 5.27
N ALA A 99 9.01 -14.22 6.59
CA ALA A 99 8.35 -15.13 7.51
C ALA A 99 6.82 -15.06 7.47
N GLN A 100 6.27 -13.90 7.10
CA GLN A 100 4.83 -13.65 7.06
C GLN A 100 4.19 -13.98 5.70
N ASP A 101 4.97 -14.49 4.75
CA ASP A 101 4.49 -14.82 3.42
C ASP A 101 4.93 -16.21 2.92
N LYS A 102 4.27 -16.66 1.85
CA LYS A 102 4.58 -17.95 1.21
C LYS A 102 5.97 -17.98 0.55
N ARG A 103 6.59 -16.82 0.28
CA ARG A 103 7.95 -16.73 -0.29
C ARG A 103 8.96 -17.18 0.75
N GLY A 104 8.74 -16.89 2.02
CA GLY A 104 9.52 -17.46 3.11
C GLY A 104 9.38 -18.97 3.24
N SER A 105 8.16 -19.51 3.17
CA SER A 105 7.97 -20.99 3.16
C SER A 105 8.65 -21.63 1.95
N GLN A 106 8.68 -20.95 0.80
CA GLN A 106 9.44 -21.36 -0.37
C GLN A 106 10.96 -21.30 -0.15
N LEU A 107 11.44 -20.25 0.53
CA LEU A 107 12.85 -20.07 0.86
C LEU A 107 13.34 -21.15 1.81
N THR A 108 12.62 -21.43 2.90
CA THR A 108 13.02 -22.44 3.89
C THR A 108 13.18 -23.83 3.27
N LEU A 109 12.24 -24.25 2.42
CA LEU A 109 12.39 -25.48 1.61
C LEU A 109 13.54 -25.38 0.60
N GLY A 110 13.75 -24.21 -0.01
CA GLY A 110 14.90 -23.94 -0.88
C GLY A 110 16.25 -24.09 -0.16
N LEU A 111 16.34 -23.70 1.11
CA LEU A 111 17.53 -23.88 1.94
C LEU A 111 17.77 -25.36 2.26
N GLU A 112 16.73 -26.14 2.56
CA GLU A 112 16.86 -27.60 2.71
C GLU A 112 17.33 -28.26 1.40
N ARG A 113 16.82 -27.82 0.24
CA ARG A 113 17.30 -28.27 -1.08
C ARG A 113 18.75 -27.88 -1.34
N LEU A 114 19.18 -26.68 -0.93
CA LEU A 114 20.57 -26.27 -1.03
C LEU A 114 21.48 -27.16 -0.19
N ARG A 115 21.08 -27.52 1.04
CA ARG A 115 21.84 -28.43 1.90
C ARG A 115 22.02 -29.83 1.28
N LEU A 116 21.05 -30.31 0.51
CA LEU A 116 21.16 -31.55 -0.27
C LEU A 116 22.13 -31.45 -1.47
N LEU A 117 22.43 -30.24 -1.94
CA LEU A 117 23.31 -29.97 -3.07
C LEU A 117 24.75 -29.70 -2.66
N THR A 118 24.95 -29.00 -1.54
CA THR A 118 26.26 -28.54 -1.04
C THR A 118 27.10 -29.67 -0.47
N ASP A 119 28.41 -29.61 -0.69
CA ASP A 119 29.34 -30.63 -0.17
C ASP A 119 29.52 -30.53 1.36
N SER A 120 29.21 -29.37 1.93
CA SER A 120 29.19 -29.10 3.38
C SER A 120 28.01 -28.19 3.73
N GLU A 121 27.42 -28.33 4.91
CA GLU A 121 26.30 -27.47 5.32
C GLU A 121 26.73 -25.99 5.35
N PRO A 122 26.05 -25.10 4.57
CA PRO A 122 26.40 -23.69 4.54
C PRO A 122 25.97 -22.99 5.83
N GLN A 123 26.76 -22.01 6.27
CA GLN A 123 26.37 -21.12 7.35
C GLN A 123 25.26 -20.18 6.86
N VAL A 124 24.11 -20.23 7.51
CA VAL A 124 22.99 -19.31 7.25
C VAL A 124 23.06 -18.14 8.23
N ILE A 125 22.87 -16.92 7.74
CA ILE A 125 22.88 -15.67 8.49
C ILE A 125 21.58 -14.94 8.17
N GLY A 126 20.76 -14.67 9.18
CA GLY A 126 19.54 -13.87 9.04
C GLY A 126 19.77 -12.44 9.51
N LEU A 127 19.28 -11.46 8.77
CA LEU A 127 19.25 -10.05 9.15
C LEU A 127 17.81 -9.61 9.34
N SER A 128 17.53 -8.84 10.39
CA SER A 128 16.21 -8.30 10.67
C SER A 128 16.32 -7.06 11.55
N ALA A 129 15.54 -6.02 11.26
CA ALA A 129 15.59 -4.76 12.01
C ALA A 129 14.79 -4.82 13.32
N THR A 130 13.56 -5.35 13.29
CA THR A 130 12.62 -5.31 14.41
C THR A 130 11.74 -6.56 14.39
N VAL A 131 11.74 -7.32 15.48
CA VAL A 131 11.00 -8.60 15.56
C VAL A 131 10.40 -8.74 16.95
N GLY A 132 9.10 -9.01 17.04
CA GLY A 132 8.44 -9.27 18.33
C GLY A 132 8.81 -10.63 18.92
N ASP A 133 8.88 -11.67 18.09
CA ASP A 133 9.27 -13.03 18.49
C ASP A 133 10.53 -13.50 17.74
N GLN A 134 11.69 -13.30 18.37
CA GLN A 134 12.98 -13.69 17.81
C GLN A 134 13.17 -15.22 17.76
N ASP A 135 12.57 -15.98 18.67
CA ASP A 135 12.74 -17.45 18.73
C ASP A 135 11.97 -18.10 17.58
N THR A 136 10.71 -17.72 17.38
CA THR A 136 9.89 -18.20 16.27
C THR A 136 10.51 -17.82 14.92
N LEU A 137 10.99 -16.58 14.76
CA LEU A 137 11.67 -16.17 13.53
C LEU A 137 12.99 -16.94 13.29
N SER A 138 13.74 -17.23 14.35
CA SER A 138 14.99 -18.00 14.25
C SER A 138 14.70 -19.46 13.87
N LYS A 139 13.72 -20.09 14.52
CA LYS A 139 13.26 -21.44 14.16
C LYS A 139 12.74 -21.49 12.73
N PHE A 140 12.04 -20.45 12.29
CA PHE A 140 11.58 -20.30 10.91
C PHE A 140 12.73 -20.39 9.90
N LEU A 141 13.78 -19.57 10.07
CA LEU A 141 14.89 -19.50 9.12
C LEU A 141 15.84 -20.71 9.19
N PHE A 142 16.21 -21.13 10.40
CA PHE A 142 17.26 -22.14 10.60
C PHE A 142 16.70 -23.57 10.67
N GLY A 143 15.42 -23.73 10.96
CA GLY A 143 14.77 -25.00 11.27
C GLY A 143 14.80 -25.31 12.77
N ALA A 144 13.80 -26.06 13.27
CA ALA A 144 13.59 -26.25 14.71
C ALA A 144 14.70 -27.05 15.43
N ASN A 145 15.43 -27.89 14.69
CA ASN A 145 16.40 -28.84 15.28
C ASN A 145 17.87 -28.39 15.11
N ARG A 146 18.12 -27.18 14.61
CA ARG A 146 19.48 -26.66 14.39
C ARG A 146 19.86 -25.64 15.46
N SER A 147 21.12 -25.64 15.87
CA SER A 147 21.66 -24.63 16.77
C SER A 147 21.88 -23.30 16.04
N TYR A 148 21.51 -22.19 16.66
CA TYR A 148 21.75 -20.85 16.15
C TYR A 148 22.13 -19.90 17.30
N LYS A 149 22.68 -18.74 16.97
CA LYS A 149 23.00 -17.67 17.92
C LYS A 149 22.34 -16.38 17.47
N ILE A 150 21.52 -15.79 18.34
CA ILE A 150 20.96 -14.47 18.15
C ILE A 150 22.01 -13.43 18.58
N VAL A 151 22.25 -12.44 17.73
CA VAL A 151 23.14 -11.31 18.02
C VAL A 151 22.33 -10.04 17.89
N ASP A 152 21.98 -9.44 19.03
CA ASP A 152 21.39 -8.11 19.05
C ASP A 152 22.52 -7.07 19.06
N ALA A 153 22.66 -6.38 17.93
CA ALA A 153 23.62 -5.28 17.75
C ALA A 153 22.91 -3.93 17.55
N SER A 154 21.62 -3.86 17.89
CA SER A 154 20.79 -2.66 17.69
C SER A 154 21.29 -1.53 18.59
N PRO A 155 21.72 -0.39 18.04
CA PRO A 155 22.01 0.77 18.87
C PRO A 155 20.73 1.23 19.58
N GLU A 156 20.85 1.76 20.80
CA GLU A 156 19.76 2.52 21.43
C GLU A 156 19.55 3.82 20.66
N LYS A 157 18.82 3.74 19.54
CA LYS A 157 18.46 4.92 18.75
C LYS A 157 17.32 5.63 19.45
N TRP A 158 17.48 6.93 19.67
CA TRP A 158 16.46 7.76 20.31
C TRP A 158 15.35 8.03 19.29
N ILE A 159 14.13 7.66 19.64
CA ILE A 159 12.94 7.82 18.80
C ILE A 159 12.01 8.84 19.48
N GLU A 160 11.70 9.92 18.77
CA GLU A 160 10.72 10.92 19.17
C GLU A 160 9.48 10.78 18.28
N ILE A 161 8.37 10.33 18.85
CA ILE A 161 7.08 10.21 18.16
C ILE A 161 6.04 11.04 18.88
N ASP A 162 5.34 11.90 18.15
CA ASP A 162 4.15 12.60 18.64
C ASP A 162 2.90 12.14 17.88
N VAL A 163 1.72 12.35 18.47
CA VAL A 163 0.42 12.06 17.85
C VAL A 163 -0.39 13.34 17.87
N VAL A 164 -0.99 13.69 16.73
CA VAL A 164 -1.90 14.83 16.60
C VAL A 164 -3.24 14.39 16.04
N LEU A 165 -4.30 15.05 16.50
CA LEU A 165 -5.65 14.93 15.94
C LEU A 165 -6.10 16.32 15.48
N PRO A 166 -5.84 16.70 14.22
CA PRO A 166 -6.13 18.05 13.74
C PRO A 166 -7.64 18.33 13.75
N ARG A 167 -8.03 19.46 14.35
CA ARG A 167 -9.41 19.96 14.32
C ARG A 167 -9.52 21.17 13.41
N PRO A 168 -10.60 21.25 12.62
CA PRO A 168 -10.77 22.36 11.69
C PRO A 168 -11.00 23.66 12.46
N SER A 169 -10.21 24.67 12.11
CA SER A 169 -10.44 26.06 12.49
C SER A 169 -11.71 26.61 11.84
N LYS A 170 -12.23 27.73 12.37
CA LYS A 170 -13.39 28.41 11.75
C LYS A 170 -13.16 28.74 10.27
N ALA A 171 -11.95 29.20 9.94
CA ALA A 171 -11.55 29.50 8.57
C ALA A 171 -11.55 28.24 7.68
N GLU A 172 -11.10 27.09 8.20
CA GLU A 172 -11.14 25.82 7.45
C GLU A 172 -12.56 25.29 7.28
N ILE A 173 -13.46 25.48 8.26
CA ILE A 173 -14.87 25.14 8.14
C ILE A 173 -15.55 25.98 7.05
N GLU A 174 -15.26 27.28 7.01
CA GLU A 174 -15.77 28.18 5.97
C GLU A 174 -15.19 27.80 4.60
N LEU A 175 -13.88 27.58 4.53
CA LEU A 175 -13.20 27.15 3.32
C LEU A 175 -13.69 25.79 2.82
N ALA A 176 -14.01 24.86 3.71
CA ALA A 176 -14.61 23.57 3.38
C ALA A 176 -15.97 23.71 2.71
N LYS A 177 -16.82 24.62 3.21
CA LYS A 177 -18.11 24.94 2.57
C LYS A 177 -17.93 25.48 1.14
N GLU A 178 -16.88 26.26 0.91
CA GLU A 178 -16.54 26.79 -0.42
C GLU A 178 -15.88 25.76 -1.35
N ASN A 179 -14.95 24.97 -0.80
CA ASN A 179 -14.11 24.01 -1.52
C ASN A 179 -14.74 22.62 -1.63
N ILE A 180 -15.92 22.41 -1.06
CA ILE A 180 -16.67 21.14 -1.14
C ILE A 180 -15.95 19.99 -0.39
N GLU A 181 -15.05 20.35 0.51
CA GLU A 181 -14.18 19.42 1.23
C GLU A 181 -14.67 19.21 2.66
N HIS A 182 -14.37 18.04 3.23
CA HIS A 182 -14.62 17.83 4.66
C HIS A 182 -13.63 18.70 5.47
N PRO A 183 -14.08 19.53 6.43
CA PRO A 183 -13.19 20.44 7.18
C PRO A 183 -11.97 19.75 7.81
N GLU A 184 -12.17 18.54 8.32
CA GLU A 184 -11.16 17.69 8.96
C GLU A 184 -10.06 17.29 7.97
N VAL A 185 -10.38 17.07 6.70
CA VAL A 185 -9.38 16.83 5.65
C VAL A 185 -8.49 18.07 5.48
N LEU A 186 -9.09 19.27 5.42
CA LEU A 186 -8.33 20.52 5.30
C LEU A 186 -7.41 20.75 6.50
N ALA A 187 -7.89 20.50 7.72
CA ALA A 187 -7.09 20.60 8.93
C ALA A 187 -5.84 19.68 8.87
N ARG A 188 -6.01 18.44 8.41
CA ARG A 188 -4.89 17.51 8.22
C ARG A 188 -3.92 17.98 7.14
N LEU A 189 -4.41 18.42 5.99
CA LEU A 189 -3.57 18.96 4.90
C LEU A 189 -2.75 20.16 5.35
N ASN A 190 -3.33 21.03 6.18
CA ASN A 190 -2.65 22.19 6.72
C ASN A 190 -1.50 21.80 7.67
N VAL A 191 -1.75 20.89 8.60
CA VAL A 191 -0.71 20.33 9.48
C VAL A 191 0.40 19.68 8.67
N ILE A 192 0.08 18.83 7.69
CA ILE A 192 1.09 18.20 6.82
C ILE A 192 1.94 19.27 6.12
N SER A 193 1.28 20.30 5.57
CA SER A 193 1.95 21.40 4.87
C SER A 193 2.93 22.15 5.78
N ASP A 194 2.55 22.41 7.02
CA ASP A 194 3.41 23.13 7.98
C ASP A 194 4.67 22.32 8.33
N PHE A 195 4.53 21.00 8.48
CA PHE A 195 5.68 20.10 8.65
C PHE A 195 6.52 19.96 7.38
N LEU A 196 5.93 20.00 6.18
CA LEU A 196 6.67 20.00 4.91
C LEU A 196 7.49 21.29 4.72
N ILE A 197 6.96 22.43 5.14
CA ILE A 197 7.67 23.73 5.07
C ILE A 197 8.80 23.78 6.10
N SER A 198 8.56 23.28 7.31
CA SER A 198 9.50 23.36 8.43
C SER A 198 10.67 22.38 8.34
N ASN A 199 10.58 21.37 7.47
CA ASN A 199 11.60 20.34 7.30
C ASN A 199 12.22 20.37 5.90
N ASN A 200 13.45 19.87 5.79
CA ASN A 200 14.16 19.82 4.51
C ASN A 200 13.71 18.65 3.63
N SER A 201 13.38 17.51 4.25
CA SER A 201 12.98 16.28 3.57
C SER A 201 12.09 15.45 4.50
N THR A 202 10.86 15.17 4.04
CA THR A 202 9.83 14.46 4.82
C THR A 202 9.28 13.27 4.04
N LEU A 203 9.21 12.11 4.68
CA LEU A 203 8.43 10.97 4.18
C LEU A 203 7.04 10.97 4.79
N ILE A 204 6.01 10.83 3.96
CA ILE A 204 4.61 10.73 4.41
C ILE A 204 4.11 9.31 4.11
N PHE A 205 4.01 8.47 5.13
CA PHE A 205 3.51 7.11 5.00
C PHE A 205 1.98 7.07 5.06
N THR A 206 1.39 6.30 4.15
CA THR A 206 -0.02 5.91 4.13
C THR A 206 -0.13 4.39 4.14
N ASN A 207 -1.26 3.85 4.59
CA ASN A 207 -1.45 2.39 4.64
C ASN A 207 -1.87 1.79 3.29
N THR A 208 -2.43 2.60 2.39
CA THR A 208 -2.97 2.15 1.11
C THR A 208 -2.45 3.02 -0.04
N ARG A 209 -2.46 2.48 -1.26
CA ARG A 209 -1.96 3.17 -2.46
C ARG A 209 -2.94 4.26 -2.90
N GLU A 210 -4.23 3.97 -2.72
CA GLU A 210 -5.39 4.84 -2.89
C GLU A 210 -5.19 6.13 -2.09
N THR A 211 -4.94 6.01 -0.78
CA THR A 211 -4.70 7.15 0.10
C THR A 211 -3.41 7.89 -0.28
N ALA A 212 -2.35 7.18 -0.73
CA ALA A 212 -1.13 7.84 -1.17
C ALA A 212 -1.36 8.79 -2.36
N GLU A 213 -2.08 8.30 -3.38
CA GLU A 213 -2.42 9.05 -4.59
C GLU A 213 -3.39 10.19 -4.29
N ALA A 214 -4.44 9.91 -3.51
CA ALA A 214 -5.44 10.90 -3.13
C ALA A 214 -4.83 12.03 -2.28
N LEU A 215 -4.03 11.68 -1.27
CA LEU A 215 -3.38 12.65 -0.38
C LEU A 215 -2.38 13.53 -1.14
N ALA A 216 -1.54 12.95 -2.01
CA ALA A 216 -0.56 13.72 -2.78
C ALA A 216 -1.24 14.68 -3.78
N ASN A 217 -2.30 14.22 -4.45
CA ASN A 217 -3.11 15.08 -5.31
C ASN A 217 -3.71 16.23 -4.49
N LYS A 218 -4.32 15.95 -3.32
CA LYS A 218 -4.88 17.00 -2.45
C LYS A 218 -3.87 17.98 -1.89
N LEU A 219 -2.68 17.52 -1.51
CA LEU A 219 -1.59 18.41 -1.05
C LEU A 219 -1.18 19.39 -2.15
N THR A 220 -1.00 18.88 -3.37
CA THR A 220 -0.71 19.69 -4.55
C THR A 220 -1.81 20.72 -4.81
N LEU A 221 -3.07 20.35 -4.59
CA LEU A 221 -4.21 21.24 -4.76
C LEU A 221 -4.33 22.30 -3.66
N TYR A 222 -4.03 21.94 -2.42
CA TYR A 222 -4.22 22.80 -1.26
C TYR A 222 -3.11 23.86 -1.13
N LYS A 223 -1.84 23.47 -1.29
CA LYS A 223 -0.68 24.39 -1.27
C LYS A 223 0.26 24.08 -2.44
N GLY A 224 -0.15 24.48 -3.64
CA GLY A 224 0.57 24.20 -4.91
C GLY A 224 2.00 24.72 -5.03
N ASP A 225 2.49 25.52 -4.06
CA ASP A 225 3.90 25.91 -3.99
C ASP A 225 4.78 24.84 -3.29
N ILE A 226 4.18 23.83 -2.64
CA ILE A 226 4.89 22.71 -2.00
C ILE A 226 4.98 21.54 -2.98
N ALA A 227 6.18 21.34 -3.55
CA ALA A 227 6.42 20.18 -4.42
C ALA A 227 6.45 18.88 -3.61
N THR A 228 5.58 17.94 -3.97
CA THR A 228 5.53 16.57 -3.42
C THR A 228 5.58 15.54 -4.54
N ALA A 229 5.99 14.31 -4.23
CA ALA A 229 5.94 13.19 -5.16
C ALA A 229 5.30 11.95 -4.51
N VAL A 230 4.92 10.96 -5.34
CA VAL A 230 4.30 9.70 -4.89
C VAL A 230 5.24 8.54 -5.13
N HIS A 231 5.26 7.58 -4.21
CA HIS A 231 6.04 6.35 -4.35
C HIS A 231 5.27 5.12 -3.83
N HIS A 232 4.92 4.19 -4.72
CA HIS A 232 4.40 2.86 -4.37
C HIS A 232 4.64 1.84 -5.49
N GLY A 233 4.50 0.54 -5.18
CA GLY A 233 4.86 -0.56 -6.07
C GLY A 233 4.15 -0.60 -7.44
N SER A 234 2.96 0.00 -7.57
CA SER A 234 2.24 0.10 -8.84
C SER A 234 2.81 1.18 -9.78
N LEU A 235 3.71 2.05 -9.33
CA LEU A 235 4.34 3.06 -10.20
C LEU A 235 5.52 2.48 -10.98
N GLY A 236 5.69 2.97 -12.20
CA GLY A 236 6.78 2.59 -13.09
C GLY A 236 8.15 2.83 -12.45
N THR A 237 9.11 1.96 -12.75
CA THR A 237 10.47 2.00 -12.16
C THR A 237 11.16 3.35 -12.38
N ALA A 238 10.96 3.99 -13.55
CA ALA A 238 11.53 5.31 -13.83
C ALA A 238 10.92 6.41 -12.96
N ILE A 239 9.61 6.38 -12.71
CA ILE A 239 8.91 7.34 -11.85
C ILE A 239 9.39 7.19 -10.40
N ARG A 240 9.47 5.96 -9.90
CA ARG A 240 9.98 5.69 -8.54
C ARG A 240 11.42 6.18 -8.34
N ALA A 241 12.31 5.84 -9.27
CA ALA A 241 13.69 6.32 -9.23
C ALA A 241 13.80 7.85 -9.31
N THR A 242 12.88 8.50 -10.02
CA THR A 242 12.80 9.97 -10.09
C THR A 242 12.34 10.56 -8.76
N ALA A 243 11.33 9.99 -8.11
CA ALA A 243 10.87 10.42 -6.78
C ALA A 243 11.98 10.26 -5.71
N GLU A 244 12.67 9.12 -5.71
CA GLU A 244 13.84 8.87 -4.85
C GLU A 244 14.94 9.91 -5.08
N LYS A 245 15.28 10.19 -6.35
CA LYS A 245 16.27 11.20 -6.71
C LYS A 245 15.85 12.59 -6.25
N TRP A 246 14.62 13.01 -6.53
CA TRP A 246 14.10 14.33 -6.14
C TRP A 246 14.10 14.53 -4.63
N LEU A 247 13.78 13.49 -3.86
CA LEU A 247 13.87 13.55 -2.41
C LEU A 247 15.33 13.71 -1.95
N LYS A 248 16.26 12.95 -2.55
CA LYS A 248 17.70 13.01 -2.24
C LYS A 248 18.34 14.34 -2.61
N THR A 249 17.90 14.98 -3.70
CA THR A 249 18.40 16.28 -4.16
C THR A 249 17.64 17.48 -3.60
N GLY A 250 16.55 17.25 -2.85
CA GLY A 250 15.72 18.31 -2.27
C GLY A 250 14.83 19.05 -3.27
N GLU A 251 14.55 18.47 -4.46
CA GLU A 251 13.61 19.07 -5.43
C GLU A 251 12.14 18.95 -5.00
N VAL A 252 11.85 17.99 -4.11
CA VAL A 252 10.55 17.87 -3.44
C VAL A 252 10.75 18.00 -1.93
N LYS A 253 9.76 18.60 -1.26
CA LYS A 253 9.75 18.73 0.21
C LYS A 253 9.31 17.44 0.90
N GLY A 254 8.57 16.59 0.19
CA GLY A 254 8.26 15.27 0.69
C GLY A 254 7.75 14.29 -0.35
N VAL A 255 7.78 13.02 0.02
CA VAL A 255 7.27 11.90 -0.78
C VAL A 255 6.17 11.20 0.01
N VAL A 256 4.99 11.11 -0.60
CA VAL A 256 3.87 10.30 -0.10
C VAL A 256 4.06 8.86 -0.56
N THR A 257 4.11 7.91 0.38
CA THR A 257 4.51 6.54 0.12
C THR A 257 3.73 5.53 0.94
N THR A 258 3.63 4.29 0.45
CA THR A 258 3.23 3.12 1.25
C THR A 258 4.45 2.42 1.85
N SER A 259 4.34 1.12 2.19
CA SER A 259 5.45 0.27 2.63
C SER A 259 6.63 0.18 1.64
N SER A 260 6.48 0.69 0.41
CA SER A 260 7.52 0.65 -0.62
C SER A 260 8.83 1.39 -0.27
N LEU A 261 8.80 2.38 0.64
CA LEU A 261 9.99 3.06 1.18
C LEU A 261 10.19 2.80 2.68
N GLU A 262 9.44 1.84 3.25
CA GLU A 262 9.56 1.45 4.66
C GLU A 262 10.84 0.65 4.91
N LEU A 263 11.24 -0.15 3.93
CA LEU A 263 12.33 -1.12 4.03
C LEU A 263 13.62 -0.63 3.34
N GLY A 264 14.76 -0.80 4.04
CA GLY A 264 16.17 -0.92 3.62
C GLY A 264 16.82 0.01 2.56
N ILE A 265 16.07 0.72 1.72
CA ILE A 265 16.58 1.54 0.62
C ILE A 265 17.17 2.84 1.19
N ASP A 266 18.37 3.21 0.74
CA ASP A 266 18.95 4.52 1.06
C ASP A 266 18.28 5.61 0.22
N VAL A 267 17.19 6.17 0.75
CA VAL A 267 16.50 7.35 0.19
C VAL A 267 17.23 8.67 0.50
N GLY A 268 18.42 8.63 1.12
CA GLY A 268 19.17 9.79 1.57
C GLY A 268 18.78 10.27 2.97
N ASN A 269 19.21 11.49 3.32
CA ASN A 269 18.99 12.05 4.65
C ASN A 269 17.56 12.59 4.81
N VAL A 270 16.62 11.72 5.19
CA VAL A 270 15.27 12.12 5.58
C VAL A 270 15.31 12.68 6.99
N ASN A 271 14.76 13.87 7.19
CA ASN A 271 14.80 14.55 8.49
C ASN A 271 13.57 14.24 9.35
N PHE A 272 12.44 13.94 8.71
CA PHE A 272 11.17 13.77 9.41
C PHE A 272 10.26 12.75 8.73
N VAL A 273 9.45 12.07 9.53
CA VAL A 273 8.45 11.11 9.05
C VAL A 273 7.07 11.53 9.53
N ILE A 274 6.10 11.54 8.62
CA ILE A 274 4.69 11.66 8.94
C ILE A 274 4.06 10.29 8.66
N GLN A 275 3.32 9.76 9.62
CA GLN A 275 2.44 8.61 9.46
C GLN A 275 1.01 9.15 9.39
N TYR A 276 0.36 9.02 8.24
CA TYR A 276 -1.00 9.50 8.02
C TYR A 276 -2.02 8.40 8.36
N GLY A 277 -2.86 8.67 9.36
CA GLY A 277 -3.69 7.69 10.05
C GLY A 277 -2.87 6.74 10.91
N SER A 278 -3.56 5.93 11.71
CA SER A 278 -2.91 4.93 12.56
C SER A 278 -1.97 4.02 11.75
N PRO A 279 -0.75 3.73 12.25
CA PRO A 279 0.14 2.74 11.66
C PRO A 279 -0.38 1.31 11.80
N ARG A 280 -1.49 1.09 12.53
CA ARG A 280 -2.17 -0.18 12.83
C ARG A 280 -1.36 -1.17 13.69
N GLN A 281 -0.03 -1.13 13.61
CA GLN A 281 0.91 -1.98 14.33
C GLN A 281 2.16 -1.19 14.75
N ALA A 282 2.78 -1.59 15.86
CA ALA A 282 3.98 -0.95 16.41
C ALA A 282 5.22 -1.19 15.53
N ILE A 283 5.33 -2.37 14.91
CA ILE A 283 6.46 -2.70 14.03
C ILE A 283 6.59 -1.71 12.86
N HIS A 284 5.48 -1.40 12.18
CA HIS A 284 5.45 -0.44 11.07
C HIS A 284 5.82 0.97 11.54
N LEU A 285 5.34 1.40 12.70
CA LEU A 285 5.66 2.71 13.24
C LEU A 285 7.17 2.89 13.45
N ILE A 286 7.83 1.90 14.07
CA ILE A 286 9.28 1.95 14.32
C ILE A 286 10.06 1.93 13.00
N GLN A 287 9.70 1.05 12.06
CA GLN A 287 10.40 0.93 10.78
C GLN A 287 10.29 2.22 9.96
N ARG A 288 9.08 2.78 9.86
CA ARG A 288 8.79 4.04 9.15
C ARG A 288 9.51 5.21 9.78
N VAL A 289 9.38 5.42 11.09
CA VAL A 289 10.05 6.52 11.80
C VAL A 289 11.56 6.33 11.82
N GLY A 290 12.04 5.08 11.82
CA GLY A 290 13.46 4.74 11.70
C GLY A 290 14.10 5.22 10.39
N ARG A 291 13.32 5.56 9.36
CA ARG A 291 13.80 6.18 8.12
C ARG A 291 14.27 7.63 8.32
N SER A 292 13.80 8.34 9.35
CA SER A 292 14.28 9.69 9.66
C SER A 292 15.55 9.66 10.52
N GLY A 293 16.42 10.65 10.33
CA GLY A 293 17.67 10.79 11.10
C GLY A 293 18.54 9.54 10.98
N HIS A 294 18.71 9.00 9.77
CA HIS A 294 19.34 7.70 9.50
C HIS A 294 20.88 7.74 9.61
N THR A 295 21.39 8.27 10.72
CA THR A 295 22.80 8.23 11.14
C THR A 295 22.91 7.47 12.47
N ILE A 296 24.09 6.92 12.79
CA ILE A 296 24.33 6.10 14.00
C ILE A 296 23.99 6.87 15.30
N GLN A 297 24.08 8.20 15.28
CA GLN A 297 23.80 9.09 16.41
C GLN A 297 22.55 9.96 16.21
N GLY A 298 21.83 9.81 15.09
CA GLY A 298 20.68 10.65 14.76
C GLY A 298 19.42 10.25 15.56
N ILE A 299 18.65 11.26 15.98
CA ILE A 299 17.32 11.06 16.57
C ILE A 299 16.32 10.82 15.44
N SER A 300 15.58 9.72 15.49
CA SER A 300 14.48 9.45 14.56
C SER A 300 13.22 10.18 15.03
N LYS A 301 12.78 11.17 14.25
CA LYS A 301 11.60 12.00 14.54
C LYS A 301 10.43 11.61 13.67
N GLY A 302 9.27 11.47 14.29
CA GLY A 302 8.03 11.08 13.63
C GLY A 302 6.79 11.77 14.20
N LEU A 303 5.77 11.92 13.36
CA LEU A 303 4.45 12.40 13.74
C LEU A 303 3.37 11.48 13.19
N VAL A 304 2.46 11.02 14.03
CA VAL A 304 1.23 10.36 13.59
C VAL A 304 0.11 11.39 13.50
N ILE A 305 -0.50 11.53 12.33
CA ILE A 305 -1.67 12.39 12.12
C ILE A 305 -2.90 11.50 12.11
N ALA A 306 -3.64 11.48 13.22
CA ALA A 306 -4.84 10.67 13.37
C ALA A 306 -5.99 11.19 12.51
N ILE A 307 -6.83 10.28 12.01
CA ILE A 307 -7.97 10.61 11.14
C ILE A 307 -9.21 10.99 11.96
N ASP A 308 -9.46 10.26 13.04
CA ASP A 308 -10.59 10.44 13.95
C ASP A 308 -10.20 10.11 15.41
N GLU A 309 -11.17 10.17 16.31
CA GLU A 309 -10.95 9.96 17.74
C GLU A 309 -10.48 8.52 18.07
N GLU A 310 -11.00 7.50 17.38
CA GLU A 310 -10.59 6.11 17.63
C GLU A 310 -9.21 5.83 17.05
N ASP A 311 -8.92 6.35 15.86
CA ASP A 311 -7.61 6.31 15.22
C ASP A 311 -6.55 7.04 16.06
N ALA A 312 -6.93 8.10 16.79
CA ALA A 312 -6.06 8.79 17.74
C ALA A 312 -5.74 7.93 18.97
N ILE A 313 -6.74 7.31 19.61
CA ILE A 313 -6.50 6.40 20.75
C ILE A 313 -5.62 5.23 20.30
N GLU A 314 -5.93 4.64 19.14
CA GLU A 314 -5.14 3.57 18.54
C GLU A 314 -3.68 3.99 18.32
N SER A 315 -3.46 5.16 17.75
CA SER A 315 -2.12 5.72 17.52
C SER A 315 -1.35 5.98 18.81
N ILE A 316 -2.02 6.43 19.88
CA ILE A 316 -1.43 6.64 21.21
C ILE A 316 -1.00 5.30 21.83
N VAL A 317 -1.86 4.28 21.74
CA VAL A 317 -1.57 2.92 22.20
C VAL A 317 -0.39 2.33 21.43
N ILE A 318 -0.38 2.47 20.10
CA ILE A 318 0.71 1.96 19.26
C ILE A 318 2.02 2.71 19.54
N LYS A 319 2.00 4.04 19.72
CA LYS A 319 3.18 4.80 20.16
C LYS A 319 3.74 4.22 21.46
N LYS A 320 2.89 3.98 22.46
CA LYS A 320 3.31 3.39 23.73
C LYS A 320 3.95 2.02 23.52
N ARG A 321 3.29 1.13 22.76
CA ARG A 321 3.81 -0.22 22.44
C ARG A 321 5.17 -0.15 21.73
N ALA A 322 5.31 0.76 20.77
CA ALA A 322 6.56 0.96 20.04
C ALA A 322 7.71 1.42 20.95
N LEU A 323 7.47 2.40 21.82
CA LEU A 323 8.47 2.89 22.78
C LEU A 323 8.83 1.84 23.84
N GLU A 324 7.88 1.01 24.24
CA GLU A 324 8.08 -0.13 25.16
C GLU A 324 8.64 -1.39 24.47
N LYS A 325 8.91 -1.34 23.15
CA LYS A 325 9.34 -2.49 22.33
C LYS A 325 8.40 -3.70 22.39
N LYS A 326 7.11 -3.48 22.64
CA LYS A 326 6.04 -4.49 22.58
C LYS A 326 5.54 -4.62 21.14
N LEU A 327 6.32 -5.35 20.33
CA LEU A 327 6.02 -5.54 18.91
C LEU A 327 5.07 -6.72 18.68
N GLU A 328 4.41 -6.71 17.53
CA GLU A 328 3.53 -7.77 17.09
C GLU A 328 4.28 -9.09 16.81
N GLU A 329 3.60 -10.22 17.04
CA GLU A 329 4.13 -11.56 16.76
C GLU A 329 4.19 -11.82 15.25
N VAL A 330 5.16 -12.62 14.81
CA VAL A 330 5.29 -13.02 13.40
C VAL A 330 4.30 -14.15 13.11
N SER A 331 3.33 -13.90 12.23
CA SER A 331 2.39 -14.94 11.77
C SER A 331 3.02 -15.77 10.66
N ILE A 332 3.31 -17.04 10.92
CA ILE A 332 3.88 -17.97 9.94
C ILE A 332 2.76 -18.81 9.33
N ILE A 333 2.75 -18.88 7.99
CA ILE A 333 1.81 -19.74 7.27
C ILE A 333 2.27 -21.20 7.39
N GLU A 334 1.50 -22.00 8.13
CA GLU A 334 1.76 -23.43 8.30
C GLU A 334 1.38 -24.21 7.03
N LYS A 335 2.26 -25.15 6.66
CA LYS A 335 2.08 -26.16 5.61
C LYS A 335 1.44 -25.65 4.31
N PRO A 336 1.91 -24.54 3.69
CA PRO A 336 1.32 -24.07 2.44
C PRO A 336 1.51 -25.12 1.34
N LEU A 337 0.40 -25.76 0.94
CA LEU A 337 0.39 -26.96 0.09
C LEU A 337 0.71 -26.61 -1.37
N ASP A 338 0.38 -25.41 -1.82
CA ASP A 338 0.75 -24.91 -3.15
C ASP A 338 2.27 -24.72 -3.28
N VAL A 339 2.91 -24.18 -2.25
CA VAL A 339 4.37 -24.06 -2.14
C VAL A 339 5.01 -25.44 -2.10
N LEU A 340 4.50 -26.36 -1.27
CA LEU A 340 5.00 -27.73 -1.19
C LEU A 340 4.83 -28.45 -2.54
N ALA A 341 3.69 -28.22 -3.18
CA ALA A 341 3.38 -28.37 -4.60
C ALA A 341 4.60 -28.24 -5.51
N HIS A 342 5.01 -26.99 -5.61
CA HIS A 342 6.13 -26.55 -6.41
C HIS A 342 7.46 -27.17 -5.96
N GLN A 343 7.69 -27.30 -4.65
CA GLN A 343 8.97 -27.80 -4.11
C GLN A 343 9.17 -29.30 -4.34
N ILE A 344 8.12 -30.13 -4.30
CA ILE A 344 8.17 -31.54 -4.67
C ILE A 344 8.63 -31.68 -6.13
N ILE A 345 8.07 -30.87 -7.02
CA ILE A 345 8.49 -30.84 -8.43
C ILE A 345 9.96 -30.41 -8.55
N GLY A 346 10.40 -29.42 -7.77
CA GLY A 346 11.80 -29.00 -7.69
C GLY A 346 12.77 -30.10 -7.24
N LEU A 347 12.36 -30.91 -6.27
CA LEU A 347 13.11 -32.10 -5.80
C LEU A 347 13.19 -33.18 -6.89
N LEU A 348 12.11 -33.39 -7.65
CA LEU A 348 12.08 -34.34 -8.78
C LEU A 348 12.92 -33.89 -9.98
N LEU A 349 13.15 -32.58 -10.13
CA LEU A 349 14.09 -32.03 -11.10
C LEU A 349 15.55 -32.23 -10.67
N TYR A 350 15.81 -32.33 -9.36
CA TYR A 350 17.13 -32.63 -8.82
C TYR A 350 17.46 -34.13 -8.89
N LYS A 351 16.58 -34.98 -8.35
CA LYS A 351 16.68 -36.45 -8.32
C LYS A 351 15.39 -37.04 -8.90
N SER A 352 15.51 -37.95 -9.86
CA SER A 352 14.37 -38.43 -10.67
C SER A 352 13.32 -39.27 -9.91
N SER A 353 13.67 -39.76 -8.71
CA SER A 353 12.79 -40.53 -7.84
C SER A 353 13.11 -40.31 -6.37
N TRP A 354 12.09 -40.28 -5.53
CA TRP A 354 12.18 -40.12 -4.08
C TRP A 354 11.29 -41.14 -3.39
N GLU A 355 11.76 -41.69 -2.28
CA GLU A 355 10.88 -42.38 -1.33
C GLU A 355 10.05 -41.31 -0.58
N VAL A 356 8.76 -41.61 -0.33
CA VAL A 356 7.85 -40.69 0.36
C VAL A 356 8.38 -40.35 1.76
N SER A 357 8.94 -41.34 2.46
CA SER A 357 9.57 -41.17 3.78
C SER A 357 10.79 -40.25 3.74
N GLU A 358 11.66 -40.39 2.73
CA GLU A 358 12.83 -39.54 2.51
C GLU A 358 12.39 -38.09 2.23
N LEU A 359 11.39 -37.91 1.35
CA LEU A 359 10.86 -36.61 1.01
C LEU A 359 10.21 -35.93 2.21
N LEU A 360 9.39 -36.65 2.99
CA LEU A 360 8.76 -36.16 4.21
C LEU A 360 9.80 -35.68 5.22
N ARG A 361 10.88 -36.43 5.42
CA ARG A 361 11.98 -36.06 6.32
C ARG A 361 12.65 -34.75 5.90
N VAL A 362 12.94 -34.59 4.60
CA VAL A 362 13.55 -33.35 4.07
C VAL A 362 12.60 -32.16 4.27
N VAL A 363 11.32 -32.34 3.95
CA VAL A 363 10.31 -31.28 4.05
C VAL A 363 10.11 -30.84 5.50
N ARG A 364 10.03 -31.78 6.46
CA ARG A 364 9.86 -31.50 7.89
C ARG A 364 11.04 -30.75 8.55
N ASN A 365 12.21 -30.70 7.90
CA ASN A 365 13.31 -29.87 8.38
C ASN A 365 13.03 -28.36 8.22
N ALA A 366 12.16 -27.99 7.26
CA ALA A 366 11.67 -26.63 7.12
C ALA A 366 10.55 -26.39 8.15
N PHE A 367 10.71 -25.35 8.97
CA PHE A 367 9.82 -25.06 10.10
C PHE A 367 8.32 -24.99 9.74
N PRO A 368 7.89 -24.35 8.63
CA PRO A 368 6.47 -24.33 8.26
C PRO A 368 5.83 -25.70 8.04
N TYR A 369 6.64 -26.75 7.84
CA TYR A 369 6.18 -28.10 7.53
C TYR A 369 6.54 -29.13 8.62
N ILE A 370 6.97 -28.69 9.80
CA ILE A 370 7.44 -29.59 10.87
C ILE A 370 6.36 -30.59 11.31
N THR A 371 5.09 -30.18 11.27
CA THR A 371 3.92 -30.99 11.63
C THR A 371 3.27 -31.71 10.45
N LEU A 372 3.81 -31.60 9.22
CA LEU A 372 3.21 -32.21 8.02
C LEU A 372 3.12 -33.73 8.17
N SER A 373 1.93 -34.32 8.04
CA SER A 373 1.73 -35.77 8.17
C SER A 373 2.05 -36.53 6.87
N SER A 374 2.20 -37.85 6.95
CA SER A 374 2.40 -38.68 5.75
C SER A 374 1.14 -38.70 4.89
N GLU A 375 -0.03 -38.68 5.52
CA GLU A 375 -1.34 -38.66 4.88
C GLU A 375 -1.59 -37.34 4.15
N GLU A 376 -1.20 -36.21 4.75
CA GLU A 376 -1.26 -34.89 4.11
C GLU A 376 -0.35 -34.83 2.86
N LEU A 377 0.85 -35.40 2.96
CA LEU A 377 1.76 -35.50 1.82
C LEU A 377 1.19 -36.40 0.72
N ASP A 378 0.65 -37.57 1.08
CA ASP A 378 0.00 -38.49 0.15
C ASP A 378 -1.21 -37.86 -0.55
N PHE A 379 -2.02 -37.10 0.20
CA PHE A 379 -3.16 -36.36 -0.33
C PHE A 379 -2.72 -35.36 -1.41
N LEU A 380 -1.66 -34.59 -1.14
CA LEU A 380 -1.08 -33.65 -2.09
C LEU A 380 -0.50 -34.36 -3.32
N VAL A 381 0.30 -35.40 -3.12
CA VAL A 381 0.96 -36.14 -4.22
C VAL A 381 -0.09 -36.82 -5.11
N SER A 382 -1.14 -37.40 -4.51
CA SER A 382 -2.25 -38.00 -5.26
C SER A 382 -2.96 -36.98 -6.15
N PHE A 383 -3.15 -35.75 -5.66
CA PHE A 383 -3.69 -34.66 -6.48
C PHE A 383 -2.76 -34.32 -7.66
N LEU A 384 -1.44 -34.25 -7.45
CA LEU A 384 -0.48 -33.96 -8.52
C LEU A 384 -0.41 -35.06 -9.60
N VAL A 385 -0.72 -36.31 -9.24
CA VAL A 385 -0.88 -37.42 -10.19
C VAL A 385 -2.16 -37.23 -11.01
N ASN A 386 -3.28 -36.94 -10.34
CA ASN A 386 -4.62 -36.99 -10.93
C ASN A 386 -5.03 -35.71 -11.67
N ARG A 387 -4.38 -34.57 -11.39
CA ARG A 387 -4.63 -33.34 -12.15
C ARG A 387 -4.20 -33.50 -13.62
N TYR A 388 -4.85 -32.77 -14.52
CA TYR A 388 -4.45 -32.72 -15.92
C TYR A 388 -3.68 -31.42 -16.26
N PRO A 389 -2.54 -31.48 -16.98
CA PRO A 389 -1.74 -32.69 -17.22
C PRO A 389 -1.07 -33.16 -15.92
N SER A 390 -0.86 -34.48 -15.82
CA SER A 390 -0.20 -35.09 -14.66
C SER A 390 1.26 -34.61 -14.52
N LEU A 391 1.68 -34.26 -13.31
CA LEU A 391 3.01 -33.69 -13.07
C LEU A 391 4.08 -34.70 -12.65
N LEU A 392 3.65 -35.81 -12.04
CA LEU A 392 4.52 -36.84 -11.47
C LEU A 392 3.83 -38.21 -11.52
N ILE A 393 4.60 -39.26 -11.24
CA ILE A 393 4.09 -40.63 -11.09
C ILE A 393 4.23 -41.02 -9.63
N TYR A 394 3.20 -41.62 -9.04
CA TYR A 394 3.24 -42.14 -7.69
C TYR A 394 2.96 -43.64 -7.67
N ASP A 395 3.96 -44.45 -7.30
CA ASP A 395 3.81 -45.88 -7.01
C ASP A 395 3.50 -46.00 -5.51
N LYS A 396 2.20 -46.03 -5.17
CA LYS A 396 1.72 -46.01 -3.79
C LYS A 396 2.08 -47.28 -3.03
N GLU A 397 2.12 -48.43 -3.70
CA GLU A 397 2.50 -49.71 -3.07
C GLU A 397 3.96 -49.70 -2.63
N LYS A 398 4.84 -49.07 -3.41
CA LYS A 398 6.27 -48.95 -3.07
C LYS A 398 6.61 -47.69 -2.27
N GLY A 399 5.68 -46.76 -2.12
CA GLY A 399 5.93 -45.46 -1.50
C GLY A 399 6.97 -44.64 -2.27
N VAL A 400 6.97 -44.70 -3.61
CA VAL A 400 7.97 -44.02 -4.45
C VAL A 400 7.29 -43.03 -5.41
N ILE A 401 7.78 -41.80 -5.38
CA ILE A 401 7.39 -40.73 -6.29
C ILE A 401 8.46 -40.59 -7.37
N ARG A 402 8.05 -40.52 -8.63
CA ARG A 402 8.95 -40.41 -9.79
C ARG A 402 8.53 -39.24 -10.67
N ARG A 403 9.50 -38.74 -11.44
CA ARG A 403 9.23 -37.72 -12.44
C ARG A 403 8.18 -38.19 -13.46
N GLY A 404 7.32 -37.27 -13.90
CA GLY A 404 6.23 -37.55 -14.86
C GLY A 404 6.74 -38.13 -16.19
N LYS A 405 5.88 -38.89 -16.90
CA LYS A 405 6.23 -39.54 -18.19
C LYS A 405 6.72 -38.53 -19.24
N SER A 406 6.11 -37.34 -19.27
CA SER A 406 6.56 -36.22 -20.08
C SER A 406 7.32 -35.23 -19.21
N ASN A 407 8.65 -35.20 -19.39
CA ASN A 407 9.52 -34.23 -18.71
C ASN A 407 9.12 -32.78 -18.95
N PHE A 408 8.36 -32.51 -20.03
CA PHE A 408 7.88 -31.19 -20.41
C PHE A 408 6.94 -30.59 -19.37
N TYR A 409 5.91 -31.33 -18.91
CA TYR A 409 4.92 -30.76 -17.98
C TYR A 409 5.50 -30.52 -16.58
N THR A 410 6.30 -31.44 -16.06
CA THR A 410 7.04 -31.25 -14.80
C THR A 410 7.94 -30.01 -14.87
N TYR A 411 8.67 -29.83 -15.99
CA TYR A 411 9.57 -28.69 -16.17
C TYR A 411 8.77 -27.40 -16.35
N LYS A 412 7.78 -27.38 -17.24
CA LYS A 412 6.91 -26.23 -17.50
C LYS A 412 6.24 -25.75 -16.21
N PHE A 413 5.66 -26.66 -15.44
CA PHE A 413 5.04 -26.31 -14.16
C PHE A 413 6.02 -25.62 -13.21
N TYR A 414 7.23 -26.16 -13.04
CA TYR A 414 8.23 -25.55 -12.15
C TYR A 414 8.57 -24.13 -12.58
N TYR A 415 8.85 -23.87 -13.86
CA TYR A 415 9.27 -22.53 -14.30
C TYR A 415 8.12 -21.52 -14.37
N ASP A 416 6.91 -21.97 -14.70
CA ASP A 416 5.75 -21.09 -14.84
C ASP A 416 5.16 -20.70 -13.46
N HIS A 417 5.36 -21.50 -12.41
CA HIS A 417 4.70 -21.34 -11.09
C HIS A 417 5.69 -21.08 -9.94
N ILE A 418 6.83 -20.43 -10.22
CA ILE A 418 7.83 -20.09 -9.19
C ILE A 418 7.31 -19.01 -8.24
N SER A 419 6.55 -18.03 -8.73
CA SER A 419 6.08 -16.92 -7.91
C SER A 419 4.98 -17.39 -6.95
N THR A 420 5.13 -17.10 -5.66
CA THR A 420 4.06 -17.29 -4.67
C THR A 420 3.23 -16.03 -4.47
N ILE A 421 3.67 -14.90 -5.03
CA ILE A 421 2.94 -13.62 -5.04
C ILE A 421 1.71 -13.79 -5.93
N PRO A 422 0.50 -13.47 -5.45
CA PRO A 422 -0.71 -13.52 -6.26
C PRO A 422 -0.57 -12.73 -7.56
N GLU A 423 -0.88 -13.37 -8.67
CA GLU A 423 -0.91 -12.70 -9.98
C GLU A 423 -2.32 -12.13 -10.18
N ILE A 424 -2.40 -10.80 -10.18
CA ILE A 424 -3.60 -10.04 -10.54
C ILE A 424 -3.39 -9.58 -11.98
N LYS A 425 -4.42 -9.68 -12.82
CA LYS A 425 -4.34 -9.13 -14.17
C LYS A 425 -4.23 -7.61 -14.07
N GLN A 426 -3.14 -7.09 -14.62
CA GLN A 426 -2.77 -5.69 -14.54
C GLN A 426 -2.52 -5.13 -15.93
N PHE A 427 -3.00 -3.91 -16.15
CA PHE A 427 -2.78 -3.17 -17.38
C PHE A 427 -1.66 -2.16 -17.18
N LYS A 428 -0.66 -2.16 -18.07
CA LYS A 428 0.39 -1.12 -18.06
C LYS A 428 -0.20 0.20 -18.53
N VAL A 429 -0.03 1.27 -17.76
CA VAL A 429 -0.42 2.62 -18.14
C VAL A 429 0.74 3.29 -18.86
N ILE A 430 0.53 3.70 -20.11
CA ILE A 430 1.56 4.28 -20.97
C ILE A 430 1.14 5.67 -21.43
N ASP A 431 2.00 6.67 -21.22
CA ASP A 431 1.80 7.99 -21.79
C ASP A 431 1.93 7.92 -23.32
N SER A 432 0.87 8.31 -24.03
CA SER A 432 0.84 8.27 -25.48
C SER A 432 1.84 9.22 -26.13
N ARG A 433 2.27 10.28 -25.42
CA ARG A 433 3.23 11.30 -25.87
C ARG A 433 4.67 10.85 -25.69
N SER A 434 5.07 10.55 -24.45
CA SER A 434 6.45 10.17 -24.12
C SER A 434 6.77 8.69 -24.36
N LYS A 435 5.74 7.84 -24.48
CA LYS A 435 5.84 6.36 -24.46
C LYS A 435 6.41 5.78 -23.17
N GLU A 436 6.51 6.58 -22.11
CA GLU A 436 6.92 6.11 -20.79
C GLU A 436 5.81 5.32 -20.11
N VAL A 437 6.22 4.30 -19.33
CA VAL A 437 5.32 3.51 -18.49
C VAL A 437 5.14 4.25 -17.17
N ILE A 438 3.92 4.71 -16.92
CA ILE A 438 3.55 5.44 -15.71
C ILE A 438 3.35 4.46 -14.54
N GLY A 439 2.79 3.29 -14.81
CA GLY A 439 2.70 2.20 -13.84
C GLY A 439 1.69 1.14 -14.26
N THR A 440 1.02 0.50 -13.29
CA THR A 440 0.00 -0.52 -13.51
C THR A 440 -1.32 -0.26 -12.78
N LEU A 441 -2.42 -0.63 -13.43
CA LEU A 441 -3.79 -0.62 -12.89
C LEU A 441 -4.34 -2.04 -12.86
N ASP A 442 -5.14 -2.36 -11.84
CA ASP A 442 -5.78 -3.66 -11.71
C ASP A 442 -7.02 -3.74 -12.63
N GLU A 443 -7.32 -4.95 -13.13
CA GLU A 443 -8.43 -5.17 -14.09
C GLU A 443 -9.78 -4.64 -13.62
N GLU A 444 -10.07 -4.73 -12.32
CA GLU A 444 -11.35 -4.29 -11.75
C GLU A 444 -11.55 -2.78 -11.89
N PHE A 445 -10.52 -1.96 -11.63
CA PHE A 445 -10.60 -0.51 -11.86
C PHE A 445 -10.76 -0.17 -13.34
N VAL A 446 -10.07 -0.90 -14.22
CA VAL A 446 -10.15 -0.70 -15.67
C VAL A 446 -11.54 -1.09 -16.19
N ALA A 447 -12.14 -2.15 -15.66
CA ALA A 447 -13.50 -2.54 -16.00
C ALA A 447 -14.54 -1.50 -15.54
N GLU A 448 -14.35 -0.90 -14.36
CA GLU A 448 -15.29 0.09 -13.83
C GLU A 448 -15.11 1.50 -14.43
N LYS A 449 -13.86 1.94 -14.63
CA LYS A 449 -13.51 3.33 -15.00
C LYS A 449 -12.81 3.47 -16.35
N GLY A 450 -12.46 2.39 -17.04
CA GLY A 450 -11.66 2.38 -18.27
C GLY A 450 -12.40 2.76 -19.55
N LEU A 451 -13.23 3.80 -19.49
CA LEU A 451 -13.87 4.39 -20.68
C LEU A 451 -12.99 5.52 -21.27
N PRO A 452 -12.90 5.65 -22.60
CA PRO A 452 -12.25 6.80 -23.25
C PRO A 452 -12.79 8.14 -22.71
N GLY A 453 -11.88 9.05 -22.37
CA GLY A 453 -12.18 10.34 -21.76
C GLY A 453 -12.23 10.34 -20.23
N THR A 454 -12.26 9.17 -19.56
CA THR A 454 -12.25 9.11 -18.10
C THR A 454 -10.93 9.64 -17.54
N LYS A 455 -11.02 10.49 -16.52
CA LYS A 455 -9.88 11.03 -15.79
C LYS A 455 -9.59 10.21 -14.54
N PHE A 456 -8.33 9.90 -14.30
CA PHE A 456 -7.89 9.21 -13.10
C PHE A 456 -6.54 9.72 -12.59
N ILE A 457 -6.27 9.53 -11.30
CA ILE A 457 -5.03 9.98 -10.65
C ILE A 457 -4.00 8.86 -10.67
N MET A 458 -2.76 9.18 -11.05
CA MET A 458 -1.62 8.28 -10.95
C MET A 458 -0.30 9.06 -10.87
N GLY A 459 0.55 8.72 -9.92
CA GLY A 459 1.77 9.46 -9.61
C GLY A 459 1.49 10.90 -9.13
N GLY A 460 0.38 11.11 -8.43
CA GLY A 460 -0.11 12.41 -7.98
C GLY A 460 -0.63 13.33 -9.08
N ARG A 461 -0.70 12.85 -10.33
CA ARG A 461 -1.11 13.61 -11.52
C ARG A 461 -2.35 13.00 -12.14
N VAL A 462 -3.11 13.80 -12.89
CA VAL A 462 -4.31 13.32 -13.59
C VAL A 462 -3.99 12.93 -15.02
N TRP A 463 -4.52 11.79 -15.42
CA TRP A 463 -4.39 11.21 -16.75
C TRP A 463 -5.78 11.00 -17.36
N ILE A 464 -5.89 11.24 -18.66
CA ILE A 464 -7.09 10.96 -19.46
C ILE A 464 -6.89 9.62 -20.15
N PHE A 465 -7.84 8.71 -19.96
CA PHE A 465 -7.90 7.44 -20.62
C PHE A 465 -8.19 7.63 -22.12
N ASN A 466 -7.33 7.11 -23.01
CA ASN A 466 -7.58 7.17 -24.45
C ASN A 466 -8.13 5.84 -24.99
N GLU A 467 -7.36 4.76 -24.85
CA GLU A 467 -7.68 3.42 -25.33
C GLU A 467 -7.08 2.36 -24.42
N ALA A 468 -7.76 1.22 -24.29
CA ALA A 468 -7.19 -0.01 -23.73
C ALA A 468 -6.97 -1.05 -24.84
N LYS A 469 -5.83 -1.74 -24.75
CA LYS A 469 -5.51 -2.96 -25.48
C LYS A 469 -5.30 -4.09 -24.47
N GLU A 470 -5.07 -5.31 -24.95
CA GLU A 470 -4.98 -6.52 -24.10
C GLU A 470 -4.06 -6.33 -22.87
N ASP A 471 -2.89 -5.70 -23.03
CA ASP A 471 -1.88 -5.60 -21.95
C ASP A 471 -1.60 -4.16 -21.46
N PHE A 472 -2.15 -3.14 -22.12
CA PHE A 472 -1.82 -1.75 -21.79
C PHE A 472 -2.95 -0.76 -22.07
N ILE A 473 -2.91 0.34 -21.33
CA ILE A 473 -3.79 1.50 -21.45
C ILE A 473 -2.94 2.67 -21.94
N SER A 474 -3.39 3.30 -23.02
CA SER A 474 -2.83 4.54 -23.53
C SER A 474 -3.50 5.72 -22.85
N VAL A 475 -2.72 6.64 -22.30
CA VAL A 475 -3.24 7.84 -21.61
C VAL A 475 -2.57 9.12 -22.09
N THR A 476 -3.22 10.27 -21.85
CA THR A 476 -2.60 11.59 -22.01
C THR A 476 -2.66 12.37 -20.69
N PRO A 477 -1.67 13.24 -20.41
CA PRO A 477 -1.70 14.05 -19.20
C PRO A 477 -2.85 15.06 -19.26
N SER A 478 -3.53 15.27 -18.13
CA SER A 478 -4.54 16.31 -17.93
C SER A 478 -4.01 17.42 -17.03
N GLU A 479 -4.32 18.67 -17.38
CA GLU A 479 -4.15 19.82 -16.49
C GLU A 479 -5.34 19.98 -15.52
N ASP A 480 -6.41 19.20 -15.71
CA ASP A 480 -7.51 19.11 -14.75
C ASP A 480 -7.03 18.32 -13.53
N PRO A 481 -7.08 18.89 -12.31
CA PRO A 481 -6.57 18.20 -11.13
C PRO A 481 -7.48 17.10 -10.59
N ILE A 482 -8.67 16.91 -11.19
CA ILE A 482 -9.67 15.96 -10.72
C ILE A 482 -9.59 14.68 -11.55
N GLY A 483 -9.46 13.55 -10.86
CA GLY A 483 -9.61 12.23 -11.45
C GLY A 483 -10.10 11.21 -10.43
N ALA A 484 -10.65 10.09 -10.91
CA ALA A 484 -10.91 8.93 -10.08
C ALA A 484 -9.59 8.43 -9.45
N VAL A 485 -9.61 8.14 -8.15
CA VAL A 485 -8.48 7.48 -7.48
C VAL A 485 -8.57 5.99 -7.82
N PRO A 486 -7.53 5.38 -8.40
CA PRO A 486 -7.55 3.95 -8.66
C PRO A 486 -7.60 3.17 -7.36
N PHE A 487 -8.33 2.06 -7.40
CA PHE A 487 -8.27 1.03 -6.36
C PHE A 487 -7.42 -0.12 -6.86
N TRP A 488 -6.52 -0.58 -6.01
CA TRP A 488 -5.69 -1.76 -6.20
C TRP A 488 -6.14 -2.80 -5.19
N VAL A 489 -6.20 -4.04 -5.66
CA VAL A 489 -6.63 -5.14 -4.81
C VAL A 489 -5.46 -5.55 -3.91
N GLY A 490 -5.27 -4.83 -2.80
CA GLY A 490 -4.26 -5.08 -1.76
C GLY A 490 -4.85 -5.65 -0.45
N GLU A 491 -3.98 -6.11 0.44
CA GLU A 491 -4.33 -6.41 1.85
C GLU A 491 -4.04 -5.13 2.67
N GLU A 492 -5.05 -4.57 3.35
CA GLU A 492 -4.82 -3.49 4.32
C GLU A 492 -4.11 -4.03 5.56
N ILE A 493 -3.26 -3.22 6.20
CA ILE A 493 -2.61 -3.60 7.46
C ILE A 493 -3.70 -3.67 8.55
N PRO A 494 -3.95 -4.84 9.17
CA PRO A 494 -4.97 -4.96 10.19
C PRO A 494 -4.50 -4.40 11.52
N VAL A 495 -5.44 -3.86 12.30
CA VAL A 495 -5.30 -3.70 13.74
C VAL A 495 -5.37 -5.08 14.37
N VAL A 496 -4.27 -5.48 15.00
CA VAL A 496 -4.17 -6.79 15.67
C VAL A 496 -4.96 -6.80 16.98
N PHE A 497 -5.34 -8.00 17.42
CA PHE A 497 -6.12 -8.21 18.64
C PHE A 497 -5.53 -7.50 19.85
N GLN A 498 -4.21 -7.59 20.07
CA GLN A 498 -3.55 -7.00 21.24
C GLN A 498 -3.67 -5.46 21.27
N VAL A 499 -3.52 -4.80 20.11
CA VAL A 499 -3.67 -3.35 19.99
C VAL A 499 -5.11 -2.94 20.30
N ALA A 500 -6.09 -3.64 19.71
CA ALA A 500 -7.49 -3.34 19.95
C ALA A 500 -7.89 -3.54 21.42
N ARG A 501 -7.40 -4.60 22.07
CA ARG A 501 -7.63 -4.85 23.50
C ARG A 501 -7.01 -3.76 24.38
N GLU A 502 -5.81 -3.28 24.06
CA GLU A 502 -5.20 -2.15 24.77
C GLU A 502 -5.95 -0.82 24.56
N VAL A 503 -6.56 -0.61 23.39
CA VAL A 503 -7.50 0.51 23.16
C VAL A 503 -8.75 0.34 24.04
N GLY A 504 -9.27 -0.89 24.19
CA GLY A 504 -10.33 -1.20 25.13
C GLY A 504 -9.96 -0.89 26.59
N LEU A 505 -8.74 -1.24 26.99
CA LEU A 505 -8.18 -0.90 28.31
C LEU A 505 -8.05 0.61 28.51
N PHE A 506 -7.61 1.34 27.50
CA PHE A 506 -7.56 2.80 27.54
C PHE A 506 -8.95 3.39 27.80
N ARG A 507 -9.97 2.93 27.07
CA ARG A 507 -11.38 3.36 27.26
C ARG A 507 -11.86 3.09 28.69
N ARG A 508 -11.59 1.89 29.21
CA ARG A 508 -11.95 1.51 30.58
C ARG A 508 -11.29 2.40 31.63
N LYS A 509 -9.99 2.67 31.50
CA LYS A 509 -9.26 3.52 32.44
C LYS A 509 -9.80 4.95 32.45
N VAL A 510 -10.18 5.50 31.30
CA VAL A 510 -10.85 6.81 31.22
C VAL A 510 -12.19 6.77 31.97
N LEU A 511 -13.02 5.74 31.74
CA LEU A 511 -14.32 5.59 32.41
C LEU A 511 -14.20 5.41 33.93
N GLU A 512 -13.20 4.67 34.40
CA GLU A 512 -12.92 4.50 35.83
C GLU A 512 -12.65 5.86 36.49
N GLN A 513 -11.82 6.72 35.86
CA GLN A 513 -11.53 8.06 36.38
C GLN A 513 -12.77 8.96 36.39
N LEU A 514 -13.57 8.94 35.32
CA LEU A 514 -14.82 9.71 35.25
C LEU A 514 -15.84 9.26 36.32
N LYS A 515 -15.95 7.95 36.56
CA LYS A 515 -16.81 7.38 37.62
C LYS A 515 -16.34 7.74 39.03
N ASN A 516 -15.03 7.93 39.22
CA ASN A 516 -14.44 8.42 40.47
C ASN A 516 -14.67 9.92 40.71
N GLY A 517 -15.39 10.60 39.80
CA GLY A 517 -15.79 12.00 39.95
C GLY A 517 -14.82 13.01 39.35
N LEU A 518 -13.74 12.56 38.68
CA LEU A 518 -12.83 13.47 38.00
C LEU A 518 -13.54 14.16 36.82
N SER A 519 -13.27 15.44 36.66
CA SER A 519 -13.69 16.23 35.51
C SER A 519 -12.97 15.81 34.23
N LEU A 520 -13.54 16.16 33.07
CA LEU A 520 -12.91 15.94 31.77
C LEU A 520 -11.49 16.53 31.70
N GLU A 521 -11.27 17.67 32.37
CA GLU A 521 -9.98 18.36 32.39
C GLU A 521 -8.93 17.60 33.22
N GLU A 522 -9.31 17.10 34.39
CA GLU A 522 -8.42 16.30 35.24
C GLU A 522 -8.04 14.99 34.57
N VAL A 523 -9.01 14.31 33.94
CA VAL A 523 -8.74 13.10 33.16
C VAL A 523 -7.83 13.42 31.96
N THR A 524 -8.06 14.52 31.26
CA THR A 524 -7.20 14.96 30.15
C THR A 524 -5.77 15.19 30.62
N ASN A 525 -5.56 15.88 31.74
CA ASN A 525 -4.23 16.14 32.29
C ASN A 525 -3.51 14.85 32.66
N TYR A 526 -4.19 13.95 33.37
CA TYR A 526 -3.62 12.67 33.79
C TYR A 526 -3.16 11.82 32.59
N PHE A 527 -4.01 11.66 31.56
CA PHE A 527 -3.66 10.88 30.37
C PHE A 527 -2.62 11.57 29.48
N SER A 528 -2.61 12.91 29.44
CA SER A 528 -1.59 13.70 28.74
C SER A 528 -0.18 13.44 29.30
N GLU A 529 -0.04 13.42 30.63
CA GLU A 529 1.22 13.12 31.29
C GLU A 529 1.59 11.64 31.13
N LEU A 530 0.65 10.72 31.36
CA LEU A 530 0.88 9.27 31.30
C LEU A 530 1.39 8.80 29.94
N PHE A 531 0.86 9.36 28.85
CA PHE A 531 1.23 8.98 27.48
C PHE A 531 2.22 9.95 26.81
N SER A 532 2.59 11.05 27.50
CA SER A 532 3.40 12.13 26.92
C SER A 532 2.83 12.60 25.58
N ILE A 533 1.56 13.00 25.60
CA ILE A 533 0.77 13.50 24.45
C ILE A 533 0.15 14.85 24.84
N LYS A 534 0.01 15.77 23.89
CA LYS A 534 -0.56 17.09 24.16
C LYS A 534 -2.02 17.00 24.65
N LYS A 535 -2.38 17.90 25.56
CA LYS A 535 -3.70 17.91 26.24
C LYS A 535 -4.87 18.04 25.29
N ASP A 536 -4.75 18.87 24.26
CA ASP A 536 -5.75 19.04 23.22
C ASP A 536 -6.04 17.73 22.48
N VAL A 537 -5.00 16.98 22.11
CA VAL A 537 -5.14 15.68 21.46
C VAL A 537 -5.85 14.67 22.37
N ILE A 538 -5.43 14.57 23.63
CA ILE A 538 -6.09 13.67 24.61
C ILE A 538 -7.54 14.06 24.82
N ARG A 539 -7.85 15.34 25.02
CA ARG A 539 -9.21 15.82 25.28
C ARG A 539 -10.15 15.42 24.14
N GLU A 540 -9.68 15.59 22.90
CA GLU A 540 -10.43 15.24 21.71
C GLU A 540 -10.57 13.72 21.52
N ALA A 541 -9.51 12.96 21.77
CA ALA A 541 -9.53 11.50 21.69
C ALA A 541 -10.50 10.88 22.72
N ILE A 542 -10.56 11.39 23.95
CA ILE A 542 -11.46 10.88 25.00
C ILE A 542 -12.90 11.41 24.91
N ARG A 543 -13.17 12.38 24.04
CA ARG A 543 -14.49 13.02 23.93
C ARG A 543 -15.63 12.02 23.70
N PRO A 544 -15.53 11.03 22.79
CA PRO A 544 -16.61 10.04 22.60
C PRO A 544 -16.87 9.19 23.85
N ILE A 545 -15.82 8.90 24.64
CA ILE A 545 -15.93 8.17 25.91
C ILE A 545 -16.69 9.02 26.93
N TYR A 546 -16.32 10.31 27.04
CA TYR A 546 -16.96 11.26 27.93
C TYR A 546 -18.44 11.51 27.57
N GLU A 547 -18.74 11.72 26.29
CA GLU A 547 -20.10 11.89 25.77
C GLU A 547 -20.95 10.64 26.03
N SER A 548 -20.37 9.45 25.82
CA SER A 548 -21.05 8.19 26.15
C SER A 548 -21.36 8.10 27.64
N TYR A 549 -20.38 8.39 28.50
CA TYR A 549 -20.56 8.39 29.95
C TYR A 549 -21.65 9.38 30.40
N LYS A 550 -21.61 10.63 29.92
CA LYS A 550 -22.62 11.65 30.25
C LYS A 550 -24.00 11.33 29.68
N GLY A 551 -24.08 10.72 28.50
CA GLY A 551 -25.32 10.27 27.87
C GLY A 551 -25.88 8.94 28.41
N GLY A 552 -25.19 8.33 29.39
CA GLY A 552 -25.57 7.04 29.97
C GLY A 552 -25.49 5.88 28.98
N PHE A 553 -24.62 5.96 27.98
CA PHE A 553 -24.33 4.88 27.05
C PHE A 553 -23.22 3.98 27.63
N PRO A 554 -23.41 2.65 27.67
CA PRO A 554 -22.29 1.74 27.94
C PRO A 554 -21.25 1.86 26.82
N VAL A 555 -19.99 1.65 27.17
CA VAL A 555 -18.85 1.76 26.25
C VAL A 555 -18.14 0.42 26.20
N ALA A 556 -17.89 -0.08 24.99
CA ALA A 556 -17.11 -1.29 24.82
C ALA A 556 -15.65 -1.06 25.24
N THR A 557 -15.11 -2.02 25.99
CA THR A 557 -13.75 -1.99 26.56
C THR A 557 -13.08 -3.36 26.41
N ASP A 558 -11.94 -3.56 27.07
CA ASP A 558 -11.34 -4.88 27.24
C ASP A 558 -12.18 -5.81 28.15
N GLU A 559 -13.08 -5.30 28.97
CA GLU A 559 -13.89 -6.11 29.89
C GLU A 559 -15.40 -6.08 29.58
N GLU A 560 -15.81 -5.31 28.57
CA GLU A 560 -17.22 -5.09 28.25
C GLU A 560 -17.47 -5.07 26.73
N VAL A 561 -18.44 -5.87 26.29
CA VAL A 561 -18.99 -5.88 24.92
C VAL A 561 -20.34 -5.17 24.96
N VAL A 562 -20.63 -4.36 23.93
CA VAL A 562 -21.91 -3.65 23.84
C VAL A 562 -22.63 -4.06 22.57
N ILE A 563 -23.89 -4.48 22.68
CA ILE A 563 -24.77 -4.74 21.53
C ILE A 563 -25.79 -3.62 21.44
N GLU A 564 -25.80 -2.91 20.33
CA GLU A 564 -26.63 -1.73 20.09
C GLU A 564 -27.52 -1.93 18.87
N ASN A 565 -28.82 -1.66 19.02
CA ASN A 565 -29.74 -1.66 17.90
C ASN A 565 -30.12 -0.23 17.54
N TRP A 566 -29.88 0.15 16.28
CA TRP A 566 -30.20 1.48 15.76
C TRP A 566 -30.72 1.41 14.32
N LYS A 567 -31.92 1.98 14.09
CA LYS A 567 -32.58 2.07 12.77
C LYS A 567 -32.50 0.78 11.91
N GLY A 568 -32.87 -0.36 12.49
CA GLY A 568 -32.89 -1.64 11.79
C GLY A 568 -31.51 -2.29 11.60
N THR A 569 -30.48 -1.79 12.28
CA THR A 569 -29.11 -2.28 12.25
C THR A 569 -28.69 -2.71 13.65
N THR A 570 -28.08 -3.90 13.76
CA THR A 570 -27.46 -4.41 14.99
C THR A 570 -25.95 -4.15 14.93
N ILE A 571 -25.40 -3.51 15.95
CA ILE A 571 -24.00 -3.15 16.05
C ILE A 571 -23.41 -3.83 17.29
N ILE A 572 -22.40 -4.67 17.09
CA ILE A 572 -21.67 -5.33 18.17
C ILE A 572 -20.35 -4.60 18.34
N HIS A 573 -20.23 -3.80 19.40
CA HIS A 573 -19.00 -3.11 19.76
C HIS A 573 -18.11 -4.05 20.57
N ALA A 574 -16.98 -4.45 19.98
CA ALA A 574 -16.00 -5.36 20.57
C ALA A 574 -14.59 -5.00 20.13
N CYS A 575 -13.72 -4.72 21.11
CA CYS A 575 -12.34 -4.27 20.90
C CYS A 575 -11.40 -5.45 20.59
N ASN A 576 -11.60 -6.12 19.45
CA ASN A 576 -10.89 -7.37 19.10
C ASN A 576 -9.99 -7.28 17.87
N GLY A 577 -9.95 -6.13 17.18
CA GLY A 577 -9.16 -5.99 15.95
C GLY A 577 -9.87 -6.57 14.73
N ASN A 578 -9.31 -6.32 13.54
CA ASN A 578 -10.00 -6.60 12.28
C ASN A 578 -10.30 -8.09 12.10
N GLN A 579 -9.29 -8.95 12.25
CA GLN A 579 -9.37 -10.36 11.89
C GLN A 579 -10.31 -11.15 12.83
N VAL A 580 -10.32 -10.84 14.13
CA VAL A 580 -11.23 -11.47 15.09
C VAL A 580 -12.67 -11.02 14.85
N ASN A 581 -12.91 -9.72 14.64
CA ASN A 581 -14.26 -9.21 14.36
C ASN A 581 -14.78 -9.71 13.00
N SER A 582 -13.93 -9.81 11.98
CA SER A 582 -14.30 -10.40 10.68
C SER A 582 -14.71 -11.87 10.82
N ALA A 583 -13.93 -12.66 11.57
CA ALA A 583 -14.24 -14.06 11.84
C ALA A 583 -15.54 -14.21 12.65
N LEU A 584 -15.72 -13.40 13.71
CA LEU A 584 -16.94 -13.39 14.51
C LEU A 584 -18.17 -13.00 13.68
N SER A 585 -18.05 -11.96 12.84
CA SER A 585 -19.12 -11.54 11.93
C SER A 585 -19.56 -12.68 11.03
N LYS A 586 -18.59 -13.44 10.49
CA LYS A 586 -18.88 -14.62 9.66
C LYS A 586 -19.59 -15.71 10.45
N VAL A 587 -19.13 -16.04 11.66
CA VAL A 587 -19.79 -17.03 12.54
C VAL A 587 -21.23 -16.63 12.82
N ILE A 588 -21.47 -15.38 13.22
CA ILE A 588 -22.80 -14.87 13.51
C ILE A 588 -23.68 -14.93 12.25
N SER A 589 -23.18 -14.46 11.11
CA SER A 589 -23.91 -14.49 9.84
C SER A 589 -24.26 -15.92 9.40
N SER A 590 -23.35 -16.89 9.60
CA SER A 590 -23.64 -18.31 9.28
C SER A 590 -24.71 -18.93 10.18
N LEU A 591 -24.75 -18.56 11.46
CA LEU A 591 -25.72 -19.10 12.41
C LEU A 591 -27.11 -18.46 12.23
N ILE A 592 -27.19 -17.25 11.69
CA ILE A 592 -28.47 -16.60 11.40
C ILE A 592 -29.06 -17.08 10.07
N LEU A 593 -28.23 -17.37 9.05
CA LEU A 593 -28.66 -17.96 7.77
C LEU A 593 -29.40 -19.30 7.93
N GLU A 594 -29.20 -20.01 9.04
CA GLU A 594 -29.98 -21.22 9.37
C GLU A 594 -31.45 -20.91 9.71
N ARG A 595 -31.83 -19.63 9.87
CA ARG A 595 -33.15 -19.18 10.32
C ARG A 595 -33.77 -18.05 9.48
N GLU A 596 -32.98 -17.21 8.82
CA GLU A 596 -33.41 -15.99 8.12
C GLU A 596 -32.73 -15.83 6.73
N GLU A 597 -33.11 -14.81 5.96
CA GLU A 597 -32.53 -14.47 4.65
C GLU A 597 -31.05 -14.01 4.71
N ALA A 598 -30.43 -13.81 3.54
CA ALA A 598 -29.04 -13.38 3.43
C ALA A 598 -28.79 -12.00 4.08
N ILE A 599 -27.98 -11.98 5.12
CA ILE A 599 -27.65 -10.77 5.89
C ILE A 599 -26.38 -10.12 5.35
N VAL A 600 -26.41 -8.80 5.18
CA VAL A 600 -25.23 -7.98 4.89
C VAL A 600 -24.59 -7.54 6.20
N SER A 601 -23.33 -7.91 6.39
CA SER A 601 -22.53 -7.50 7.54
C SER A 601 -21.19 -6.92 7.11
N SER A 602 -20.67 -6.01 7.93
CA SER A 602 -19.33 -5.45 7.81
C SER A 602 -18.67 -5.40 9.18
N SER A 603 -17.34 -5.26 9.22
CA SER A 603 -16.62 -5.16 10.50
C SER A 603 -15.40 -4.27 10.38
N ASP A 604 -15.03 -3.67 11.51
CA ASP A 604 -13.82 -2.90 11.71
C ASP A 604 -13.09 -3.39 13.00
N PRO A 605 -11.98 -2.75 13.42
CA PRO A 605 -11.25 -3.18 14.61
C PRO A 605 -12.06 -3.20 15.93
N TYR A 606 -13.13 -2.41 16.00
CA TYR A 606 -13.86 -2.10 17.24
C TYR A 606 -15.33 -2.47 17.18
N ARG A 607 -15.89 -2.78 16.00
CA ARG A 607 -17.29 -3.18 15.87
C ARG A 607 -17.61 -4.07 14.66
N ILE A 608 -18.72 -4.78 14.77
CA ILE A 608 -19.39 -5.51 13.70
C ILE A 608 -20.75 -4.84 13.45
N ILE A 609 -21.05 -4.50 12.20
CA ILE A 609 -22.29 -3.87 11.79
C ILE A 609 -23.08 -4.88 10.97
N ILE A 610 -24.29 -5.19 11.41
CA ILE A 610 -25.19 -6.13 10.77
C ILE A 610 -26.44 -5.36 10.36
N ASN A 611 -26.70 -5.27 9.06
CA ASN A 611 -27.84 -4.54 8.50
C ASN A 611 -29.16 -5.32 8.65
N TYR A 612 -29.44 -5.75 9.88
CA TYR A 612 -30.63 -6.49 10.29
C TYR A 612 -30.87 -6.24 11.78
N ASP A 613 -32.14 -6.13 12.18
CA ASP A 613 -32.55 -5.92 13.57
C ASP A 613 -32.62 -7.26 14.30
N LEU A 614 -31.58 -7.62 15.04
CA LEU A 614 -31.47 -8.86 15.79
C LEU A 614 -31.76 -8.56 17.26
N ASP A 615 -32.49 -9.46 17.94
CA ASP A 615 -32.60 -9.39 19.39
C ASP A 615 -31.21 -9.49 20.05
N PRO A 616 -30.77 -8.52 20.87
CA PRO A 616 -29.47 -8.56 21.52
C PRO A 616 -29.25 -9.83 22.37
N ASN A 617 -30.31 -10.36 23.00
CA ASN A 617 -30.22 -11.59 23.77
C ASN A 617 -29.94 -12.80 22.87
N PHE A 618 -30.60 -12.86 21.72
CA PHE A 618 -30.32 -13.88 20.71
C PHE A 618 -28.86 -13.84 20.24
N VAL A 619 -28.31 -12.64 19.97
CA VAL A 619 -26.90 -12.49 19.58
C VAL A 619 -25.95 -12.98 20.67
N LEU A 620 -26.23 -12.65 21.94
CA LEU A 620 -25.46 -13.15 23.08
C LEU A 620 -25.51 -14.67 23.21
N ASP A 621 -26.71 -15.25 23.06
CA ASP A 621 -26.91 -16.70 23.10
C ASP A 621 -26.19 -17.42 21.97
N LEU A 622 -26.15 -16.83 20.77
CA LEU A 622 -25.36 -17.35 19.66
C LEU A 622 -23.88 -17.40 20.04
N MET A 623 -23.31 -16.30 20.53
CA MET A 623 -21.89 -16.24 20.93
C MET A 623 -21.56 -17.27 22.02
N ARG A 624 -22.46 -17.49 22.99
CA ARG A 624 -22.28 -18.49 24.06
C ARG A 624 -22.37 -19.94 23.60
N LYS A 625 -23.10 -20.22 22.52
CA LYS A 625 -23.28 -21.58 21.97
C LYS A 625 -22.11 -22.02 21.09
N VAL A 626 -21.26 -21.10 20.65
CA VAL A 626 -20.07 -21.44 19.87
C VAL A 626 -19.07 -22.20 20.75
N ASN A 627 -18.55 -23.32 20.24
CA ASN A 627 -17.54 -24.20 20.80
C ASN A 627 -16.53 -24.56 19.70
N ASP A 628 -15.43 -25.22 20.05
CA ASP A 628 -14.37 -25.53 19.08
C ASP A 628 -14.85 -26.30 17.83
N LYS A 629 -15.80 -27.24 18.02
CA LYS A 629 -16.29 -28.08 16.93
C LYS A 629 -17.16 -27.26 15.98
N ASN A 630 -18.16 -26.56 16.49
CA ASN A 630 -19.05 -25.76 15.64
C ASN A 630 -18.40 -24.47 15.13
N LEU A 631 -17.30 -23.98 15.72
CA LEU A 631 -16.60 -22.77 15.26
C LEU A 631 -15.99 -22.98 13.88
N ILE A 632 -15.21 -24.06 13.71
CA ILE A 632 -14.60 -24.38 12.41
C ILE A 632 -15.70 -24.69 11.39
N ASP A 633 -16.72 -25.44 11.79
CA ASP A 633 -17.87 -25.73 10.93
C ASP A 633 -18.60 -24.44 10.50
N SER A 634 -18.81 -23.47 11.41
CA SER A 634 -19.46 -22.18 11.11
C SER A 634 -18.63 -21.30 10.19
N LEU A 635 -17.31 -21.24 10.42
CA LEU A 635 -16.39 -20.48 9.57
C LEU A 635 -16.25 -21.10 8.17
N THR A 636 -16.39 -22.41 8.05
CA THR A 636 -16.36 -23.13 6.77
C THR A 636 -17.73 -23.21 6.09
N SER A 637 -18.82 -23.06 6.84
CA SER A 637 -20.18 -23.07 6.31
C SER A 637 -20.44 -21.87 5.40
N GLY A 638 -20.87 -22.15 4.16
CA GLY A 638 -21.06 -21.13 3.14
C GLY A 638 -19.81 -20.31 2.85
N ILE A 639 -18.60 -20.85 3.09
CA ILE A 639 -17.34 -20.18 2.71
C ILE A 639 -17.29 -19.91 1.21
N GLU A 640 -17.98 -20.76 0.44
CA GLU A 640 -18.18 -20.70 -1.00
C GLU A 640 -18.85 -19.42 -1.49
N SER A 641 -19.68 -18.76 -0.66
CA SER A 641 -20.32 -17.49 -1.03
C SER A 641 -19.44 -16.26 -0.74
N ILE A 642 -18.35 -16.43 0.02
CA ILE A 642 -17.48 -15.33 0.44
C ILE A 642 -16.60 -14.88 -0.72
N GLY A 643 -16.66 -13.59 -1.07
CA GLY A 643 -15.81 -13.00 -2.12
C GLY A 643 -14.31 -13.17 -1.85
N LEU A 644 -13.87 -12.99 -0.59
CA LEU A 644 -12.49 -13.22 -0.18
C LEU A 644 -12.04 -14.67 -0.42
N PHE A 645 -12.85 -15.66 -0.04
CA PHE A 645 -12.50 -17.06 -0.27
C PHE A 645 -12.39 -17.40 -1.76
N LYS A 646 -13.36 -16.94 -2.56
CA LYS A 646 -13.31 -17.06 -4.03
C LYS A 646 -12.02 -16.52 -4.61
N ARG A 647 -11.56 -15.37 -4.11
CA ARG A 647 -10.29 -14.76 -4.50
C ARG A 647 -9.08 -15.61 -4.07
N ARG A 648 -9.04 -16.11 -2.84
CA ARG A 648 -8.00 -17.03 -2.36
C ARG A 648 -7.94 -18.30 -3.22
N LEU A 649 -9.10 -18.86 -3.58
CA LEU A 649 -9.21 -20.03 -4.44
C LEU A 649 -8.62 -19.77 -5.84
N ILE A 650 -8.86 -18.60 -6.43
CA ILE A 650 -8.24 -18.20 -7.70
C ILE A 650 -6.72 -18.14 -7.57
N HIS A 651 -6.20 -17.46 -6.54
CA HIS A 651 -4.76 -17.32 -6.33
C HIS A 651 -4.06 -18.67 -6.11
N VAL A 652 -4.62 -19.51 -5.25
CA VAL A 652 -4.12 -20.85 -4.97
C VAL A 652 -4.25 -21.74 -6.21
N GLY A 653 -5.38 -21.69 -6.92
CA GLY A 653 -5.60 -22.42 -8.16
C GLY A 653 -4.59 -22.07 -9.26
N ARG A 654 -4.25 -20.78 -9.39
CA ARG A 654 -3.16 -20.33 -10.27
C ARG A 654 -1.81 -20.92 -9.85
N ARG A 655 -1.45 -20.89 -8.56
CA ARG A 655 -0.18 -21.48 -8.07
C ARG A 655 -0.10 -23.00 -8.25
N PHE A 656 -1.23 -23.71 -8.16
CA PHE A 656 -1.33 -25.14 -8.48
C PHE A 656 -1.38 -25.44 -9.98
N GLY A 657 -1.47 -24.43 -10.84
CA GLY A 657 -1.57 -24.58 -12.29
C GLY A 657 -2.86 -25.24 -12.74
N VAL A 658 -3.95 -25.10 -11.96
CA VAL A 658 -5.31 -25.51 -12.35
C VAL A 658 -6.10 -24.36 -12.98
N ILE A 659 -5.66 -23.12 -12.75
CA ILE A 659 -6.19 -21.92 -13.41
C ILE A 659 -5.03 -21.25 -14.14
N GLU A 660 -5.22 -20.89 -15.40
CA GLU A 660 -4.21 -20.14 -16.15
C GLU A 660 -4.12 -18.67 -15.67
N LYS A 661 -2.96 -18.06 -15.87
CA LYS A 661 -2.62 -16.74 -15.31
C LYS A 661 -3.51 -15.62 -15.85
N ASP A 662 -3.78 -15.65 -17.14
CA ASP A 662 -4.43 -14.57 -17.88
C ASP A 662 -5.96 -14.76 -18.02
N VAL A 663 -6.49 -15.85 -17.46
CA VAL A 663 -7.92 -16.16 -17.51
C VAL A 663 -8.64 -15.38 -16.41
N SER A 664 -9.59 -14.54 -16.83
CA SER A 664 -10.60 -13.93 -15.97
C SER A 664 -11.82 -14.85 -15.95
N LEU A 665 -12.22 -15.29 -14.75
CA LEU A 665 -13.34 -16.21 -14.57
C LEU A 665 -14.61 -15.42 -14.27
N THR A 666 -15.70 -15.73 -14.97
CA THR A 666 -17.02 -15.24 -14.61
C THR A 666 -17.53 -15.91 -13.33
N SER A 667 -18.48 -15.27 -12.63
CA SER A 667 -19.06 -15.84 -11.40
C SER A 667 -19.61 -17.27 -11.56
N PRO A 668 -20.31 -17.65 -12.66
CA PRO A 668 -20.77 -19.03 -12.88
C PRO A 668 -19.63 -20.04 -13.09
N GLU A 669 -18.60 -19.68 -13.85
CA GLU A 669 -17.42 -20.53 -14.07
C GLU A 669 -16.68 -20.78 -12.77
N LEU A 670 -16.51 -19.72 -11.96
CA LEU A 670 -15.86 -19.81 -10.67
C LEU A 670 -16.62 -20.71 -9.69
N ASN A 671 -17.97 -20.60 -9.66
CA ASN A 671 -18.79 -21.49 -8.85
C ASN A 671 -18.67 -22.96 -9.30
N THR A 672 -18.64 -23.22 -10.60
CA THR A 672 -18.46 -24.56 -11.16
C THR A 672 -17.09 -25.14 -10.78
N LEU A 673 -16.03 -24.34 -10.96
CA LEU A 673 -14.66 -24.72 -10.59
C LEU A 673 -14.55 -25.01 -9.09
N MET A 674 -15.15 -24.17 -8.25
CA MET A 674 -15.15 -24.35 -6.80
C MET A 674 -15.79 -25.68 -6.38
N ASN A 675 -16.92 -26.05 -7.00
CA ASN A 675 -17.55 -27.35 -6.76
C ASN A 675 -16.65 -28.52 -7.15
N LEU A 676 -15.90 -28.41 -8.25
CA LEU A 676 -14.95 -29.45 -8.69
C LEU A 676 -13.72 -29.55 -7.79
N LEU A 677 -13.27 -28.43 -7.21
CA LEU A 677 -12.09 -28.37 -6.35
C LEU A 677 -12.39 -28.75 -4.89
N LYS A 678 -13.66 -28.86 -4.49
CA LYS A 678 -14.03 -29.18 -3.11
C LYS A 678 -13.39 -30.49 -2.65
N GLY A 679 -12.76 -30.48 -1.47
CA GLY A 679 -12.05 -31.63 -0.92
C GLY A 679 -10.71 -31.95 -1.60
N THR A 680 -10.20 -31.08 -2.48
CA THR A 680 -8.85 -31.18 -3.06
C THR A 680 -7.85 -30.33 -2.25
N PRO A 681 -6.53 -30.57 -2.40
CA PRO A 681 -5.51 -29.72 -1.77
C PRO A 681 -5.61 -28.23 -2.15
N VAL A 682 -6.13 -27.91 -3.34
CA VAL A 682 -6.35 -26.52 -3.78
C VAL A 682 -7.36 -25.81 -2.88
N PHE A 683 -8.46 -26.48 -2.57
CA PHE A 683 -9.53 -25.92 -1.75
C PHE A 683 -9.12 -25.84 -0.27
N GLU A 684 -8.46 -26.87 0.24
CA GLU A 684 -7.94 -26.85 1.62
C GLU A 684 -6.84 -25.81 1.81
N GLU A 685 -5.98 -25.59 0.81
CA GLU A 685 -4.99 -24.52 0.87
C GLU A 685 -5.61 -23.12 0.77
N ALA A 686 -6.67 -22.95 -0.03
CA ALA A 686 -7.42 -21.69 -0.07
C ALA A 686 -8.10 -21.39 1.29
N LYS A 687 -8.60 -22.43 1.97
CA LYS A 687 -9.10 -22.31 3.35
C LYS A 687 -7.98 -21.93 4.30
N ASN A 688 -6.85 -22.64 4.26
CA ASN A 688 -5.69 -22.38 5.11
C ASN A 688 -5.21 -20.92 4.99
N GLU A 689 -5.14 -20.41 3.76
CA GLU A 689 -4.76 -19.01 3.52
C GLU A 689 -5.79 -18.02 4.08
N LEU A 690 -7.10 -18.28 3.92
CA LEU A 690 -8.16 -17.47 4.53
C LEU A 690 -8.05 -17.47 6.08
N PHE A 691 -7.90 -18.65 6.68
CA PHE A 691 -7.82 -18.80 8.14
C PHE A 691 -6.57 -18.20 8.77
N THR A 692 -5.48 -18.06 8.01
CA THR A 692 -4.21 -17.53 8.51
C THR A 692 -4.08 -16.03 8.26
N LYS A 693 -4.57 -15.54 7.11
CA LYS A 693 -4.40 -14.14 6.70
C LYS A 693 -5.59 -13.26 7.00
N ASP A 694 -6.80 -13.79 6.86
CA ASP A 694 -8.03 -12.99 6.92
C ASP A 694 -8.76 -13.15 8.26
N TYR A 695 -8.52 -14.25 8.98
CA TYR A 695 -9.12 -14.55 10.28
C TYR A 695 -8.06 -14.80 11.37
N ASP A 696 -8.43 -14.49 12.62
CA ASP A 696 -7.65 -14.85 13.81
C ASP A 696 -8.51 -15.76 14.69
N VAL A 697 -8.50 -17.04 14.33
CA VAL A 697 -9.31 -18.07 15.01
C VAL A 697 -8.85 -18.29 16.44
N LYS A 698 -7.54 -18.17 16.71
CA LYS A 698 -6.96 -18.38 18.04
C LYS A 698 -7.52 -17.37 19.02
N ASN A 699 -7.45 -16.07 18.70
CA ASN A 699 -7.96 -15.03 19.59
C ASN A 699 -9.49 -14.96 19.60
N LEU A 700 -10.17 -15.35 18.52
CA LEU A 700 -11.63 -15.52 18.53
C LEU A 700 -12.09 -16.57 19.55
N LYS A 701 -11.40 -17.72 19.64
CA LYS A 701 -11.72 -18.75 20.65
C LYS A 701 -11.61 -18.20 22.06
N ILE A 702 -10.50 -17.50 22.36
CA ILE A 702 -10.28 -16.87 23.66
C ILE A 702 -11.42 -15.90 23.98
N PHE A 703 -11.78 -15.02 23.04
CA PHE A 703 -12.87 -14.06 23.21
C PHE A 703 -14.23 -14.74 23.50
N LEU A 704 -14.58 -15.78 22.75
CA LEU A 704 -15.84 -16.51 22.96
C LEU A 704 -15.87 -17.25 24.30
N GLU A 705 -14.74 -17.83 24.73
CA GLU A 705 -14.60 -18.44 26.06
C GLU A 705 -14.76 -17.41 27.19
N GLU A 706 -14.22 -16.20 27.02
CA GLU A 706 -14.38 -15.11 27.99
C GLU A 706 -15.84 -14.68 28.13
N ILE A 707 -16.61 -14.63 27.03
CA ILE A 707 -18.07 -14.38 27.07
C ILE A 707 -18.78 -15.53 27.78
N LYS A 708 -18.47 -16.79 27.41
CA LYS A 708 -19.13 -17.99 27.95
C LYS A 708 -18.92 -18.13 29.45
N ASN A 709 -17.73 -17.83 29.94
CA ASN A 709 -17.37 -17.92 31.35
C ASN A 709 -17.78 -16.67 32.15
N GLY A 710 -18.42 -15.69 31.52
CA GLY A 710 -18.87 -14.45 32.17
C GLY A 710 -17.73 -13.51 32.58
N LYS A 711 -16.52 -13.68 32.02
CA LYS A 711 -15.40 -12.75 32.23
C LYS A 711 -15.63 -11.42 31.51
N LEU A 712 -16.26 -11.46 30.33
CA LEU A 712 -16.69 -10.28 29.60
C LEU A 712 -18.13 -9.93 29.96
N LYS A 713 -18.33 -8.70 30.47
CA LYS A 713 -19.67 -8.14 30.66
C LYS A 713 -20.28 -7.85 29.29
N VAL A 714 -21.57 -8.13 29.13
CA VAL A 714 -22.31 -7.78 27.91
C VAL A 714 -23.44 -6.82 28.28
N SER A 715 -23.44 -5.65 27.65
CA SER A 715 -24.44 -4.61 27.85
C SER A 715 -25.23 -4.37 26.57
N PHE A 716 -26.47 -3.90 26.72
CA PHE A 716 -27.37 -3.67 25.60
C PHE A 716 -27.76 -2.19 25.51
N ILE A 717 -27.89 -1.67 24.29
CA ILE A 717 -28.48 -0.37 23.98
C ILE A 717 -29.69 -0.62 23.08
N GLU A 718 -30.89 -0.48 23.64
CA GLU A 718 -32.13 -0.68 22.90
C GLU A 718 -32.68 0.65 22.36
N LYS A 719 -32.98 0.67 21.05
CA LYS A 719 -33.98 1.53 20.40
C LYS A 719 -33.98 3.01 20.83
N ARG A 720 -32.82 3.65 20.79
CA ARG A 720 -32.69 5.12 20.93
C ARG A 720 -32.81 5.82 19.58
N GLU A 721 -33.29 7.07 19.59
CA GLU A 721 -33.38 7.89 18.37
C GLU A 721 -32.00 8.23 17.78
N ILE A 722 -31.01 8.44 18.66
CA ILE A 722 -29.64 8.84 18.31
C ILE A 722 -28.71 7.64 18.59
N PRO A 723 -27.77 7.33 17.67
CA PRO A 723 -26.79 6.27 17.91
C PRO A 723 -25.83 6.66 19.03
N SER A 724 -25.19 5.69 19.68
CA SER A 724 -24.10 5.97 20.61
C SER A 724 -22.95 6.72 19.90
N PRO A 725 -22.12 7.50 20.62
CA PRO A 725 -20.98 8.18 20.01
C PRO A 725 -20.06 7.24 19.23
N PHE A 726 -19.85 6.01 19.71
CA PHE A 726 -19.07 5.00 18.99
C PHE A 726 -19.82 4.43 17.79
N ALA A 727 -21.14 4.21 17.85
CA ALA A 727 -21.88 3.80 16.66
C ALA A 727 -21.83 4.89 15.58
N TYR A 728 -21.93 6.16 15.97
CA TYR A 728 -21.81 7.30 15.05
C TYR A 728 -20.45 7.32 14.32
N ILE A 729 -19.32 7.12 15.04
CA ILE A 729 -18.00 7.07 14.40
C ILE A 729 -17.92 5.94 13.37
N GLY A 730 -18.42 4.74 13.71
CA GLY A 730 -18.39 3.58 12.81
C GLY A 730 -19.23 3.78 11.55
N LEU A 731 -20.47 4.27 11.71
CA LEU A 731 -21.41 4.49 10.62
C LEU A 731 -20.95 5.61 9.66
N HIS A 732 -20.27 6.64 10.17
CA HIS A 732 -19.76 7.77 9.38
C HIS A 732 -18.27 7.63 9.03
N SER A 733 -17.65 6.47 9.29
CA SER A 733 -16.21 6.26 9.06
C SER A 733 -15.82 6.44 7.58
N ALA A 734 -16.67 5.99 6.65
CA ALA A 734 -16.44 6.17 5.21
C ALA A 734 -16.41 7.65 4.81
N GLU A 735 -17.31 8.49 5.34
CA GLU A 735 -17.37 9.93 5.04
C GLU A 735 -16.13 10.67 5.58
N ARG A 736 -15.64 10.29 6.77
CA ARG A 736 -14.46 10.89 7.42
C ARG A 736 -13.13 10.43 6.79
N LYS A 737 -13.10 9.20 6.27
CA LYS A 737 -11.97 8.60 5.55
C LYS A 737 -11.95 8.98 4.06
N SER A 738 -13.08 9.38 3.48
CA SER A 738 -13.19 9.66 2.05
C SER A 738 -12.38 10.90 1.66
N GLU A 739 -11.12 10.65 1.32
CA GLU A 739 -10.29 11.54 0.51
C GLU A 739 -10.80 11.58 -0.95
N ILE A 740 -11.87 10.87 -1.27
CA ILE A 740 -12.47 10.82 -2.59
C ILE A 740 -13.62 11.85 -2.64
N PHE A 741 -13.57 12.72 -3.65
CA PHE A 741 -14.60 13.72 -3.90
C PHE A 741 -15.92 13.06 -4.35
N PRO A 742 -17.07 13.42 -3.76
CA PRO A 742 -18.37 13.09 -4.34
C PRO A 742 -18.50 13.72 -5.74
N PRO A 743 -18.95 12.97 -6.77
CA PRO A 743 -19.08 13.47 -8.15
C PRO A 743 -19.98 14.71 -8.29
N GLU A 744 -20.95 14.85 -7.39
CA GLU A 744 -22.04 15.83 -7.48
C GLU A 744 -21.61 17.29 -7.19
N LYS A 745 -20.34 17.53 -6.82
CA LYS A 745 -19.87 18.84 -6.36
C LYS A 745 -18.65 19.39 -7.13
N LEU A 746 -18.32 18.80 -8.28
CA LEU A 746 -17.13 19.09 -9.10
C LEU A 746 -17.08 20.50 -9.73
N GLU A 747 -18.22 21.16 -9.98
CA GLU A 747 -18.25 22.38 -10.80
C GLU A 747 -17.71 23.64 -10.09
N LYS A 748 -17.96 23.82 -8.79
CA LYS A 748 -17.47 24.98 -8.03
C LYS A 748 -15.97 24.89 -7.76
N ILE A 749 -15.50 23.67 -7.47
CA ILE A 749 -14.08 23.27 -7.40
C ILE A 749 -13.39 23.66 -8.71
N PHE A 750 -13.92 23.24 -9.85
CA PHE A 750 -13.34 23.51 -11.18
C PHE A 750 -13.10 25.00 -11.46
N ARG A 751 -14.02 25.88 -11.05
CA ARG A 751 -13.86 27.34 -11.17
C ARG A 751 -12.67 27.84 -10.36
N LYS A 752 -12.59 27.49 -9.08
CA LYS A 752 -11.51 27.94 -8.18
C LYS A 752 -10.13 27.48 -8.67
N TYR A 753 -10.01 26.24 -9.13
CA TYR A 753 -8.76 25.70 -9.68
C TYR A 753 -8.36 26.32 -11.00
N SER A 754 -9.31 26.51 -11.92
CA SER A 754 -9.04 27.20 -13.18
C SER A 754 -8.48 28.60 -12.92
N LEU A 755 -9.03 29.33 -11.94
CA LEU A 755 -8.52 30.64 -11.58
C LEU A 755 -7.12 30.60 -10.95
N ALA A 756 -6.85 29.65 -10.05
CA ALA A 756 -5.54 29.48 -9.42
C ALA A 756 -4.45 29.11 -10.44
N ARG A 757 -4.76 28.23 -11.40
CA ARG A 757 -3.89 27.85 -12.53
C ARG A 757 -3.56 29.06 -13.41
N LEU A 758 -4.57 29.81 -13.83
CA LEU A 758 -4.36 31.00 -14.68
C LEU A 758 -3.53 32.08 -13.96
N LYS A 759 -3.75 32.27 -12.65
CA LYS A 759 -2.96 33.22 -11.83
C LYS A 759 -1.51 32.78 -11.64
N SER A 760 -1.23 31.47 -11.57
CA SER A 760 0.11 30.93 -11.37
C SER A 760 0.92 30.74 -12.64
N SER A 761 0.29 30.93 -13.81
CA SER A 761 0.94 30.84 -15.12
C SER A 761 2.03 31.91 -15.29
N LEU A 762 3.13 31.53 -15.95
CA LEU A 762 4.24 32.41 -16.29
C LEU A 762 4.05 32.95 -17.70
N VAL A 763 4.25 34.26 -17.89
CA VAL A 763 4.18 34.93 -19.19
C VAL A 763 5.39 35.79 -19.46
N SER A 764 5.79 35.80 -20.73
CA SER A 764 6.86 36.65 -21.25
C SER A 764 6.30 37.67 -22.21
N PHE A 765 6.97 38.80 -22.30
CA PHE A 765 6.49 39.97 -23.03
C PHE A 765 7.52 40.50 -24.01
N ILE A 766 7.03 41.15 -25.06
CA ILE A 766 7.84 41.94 -25.99
C ILE A 766 7.24 43.33 -26.15
N CYS A 767 8.09 44.36 -26.09
CA CYS A 767 7.69 45.72 -26.40
C CYS A 767 7.57 45.92 -27.92
N LEU A 768 6.44 46.44 -28.39
CA LEU A 768 6.22 46.72 -29.82
C LEU A 768 6.87 48.03 -30.29
N ASN A 769 7.41 48.83 -29.36
CA ASN A 769 8.13 50.07 -29.68
C ASN A 769 9.65 49.84 -29.81
N CYS A 770 10.28 49.14 -28.87
CA CYS A 770 11.73 48.93 -28.87
C CYS A 770 12.17 47.45 -28.97
N PHE A 771 11.23 46.52 -29.17
CA PHE A 771 11.46 45.07 -29.29
C PHE A 771 12.21 44.45 -28.10
N TYR A 772 12.16 45.10 -26.93
CA TYR A 772 12.74 44.57 -25.71
C TYR A 772 11.91 43.40 -25.17
N PHE A 773 12.57 42.27 -24.93
CA PHE A 773 12.01 41.07 -24.30
C PHE A 773 12.15 41.16 -22.78
N PHE A 774 11.11 40.79 -22.03
CA PHE A 774 11.18 40.70 -20.58
C PHE A 774 10.18 39.70 -20.00
N GLY A 775 10.55 39.10 -18.87
CA GLY A 775 9.86 37.97 -18.24
C GLY A 775 10.76 36.73 -18.13
N PRO A 776 10.23 35.58 -17.69
CA PRO A 776 8.82 35.32 -17.37
C PRO A 776 8.36 35.94 -16.05
N ILE A 777 7.11 36.43 -16.01
CA ILE A 777 6.44 36.99 -14.82
C ILE A 777 5.19 36.16 -14.52
N LYS A 778 4.95 35.83 -13.25
CA LYS A 778 3.72 35.15 -12.81
C LYS A 778 2.52 36.08 -13.03
N VAL A 779 1.42 35.59 -13.60
CA VAL A 779 0.22 36.41 -13.89
C VAL A 779 -0.29 37.16 -12.66
N SER A 780 -0.24 36.52 -11.48
CA SER A 780 -0.59 37.15 -10.19
C SER A 780 0.28 38.35 -9.81
N ASN A 781 1.47 38.48 -10.39
CA ASN A 781 2.46 39.49 -10.06
C ASN A 781 2.52 40.61 -11.12
N ILE A 782 1.66 40.58 -12.15
CA ILE A 782 1.59 41.62 -13.17
C ILE A 782 0.89 42.86 -12.59
N THR A 783 1.57 44.01 -12.64
CA THR A 783 1.03 45.31 -12.28
C THR A 783 0.60 46.07 -13.53
N PHE A 784 -0.61 46.65 -13.52
CA PHE A 784 -1.12 47.49 -14.62
C PHE A 784 -1.14 48.98 -14.23
N PRO A 785 -0.80 49.93 -15.13
CA PRO A 785 -0.46 49.72 -16.54
C PRO A 785 0.88 48.97 -16.71
N LEU A 786 0.92 48.09 -17.72
CA LEU A 786 2.08 47.24 -17.99
C LEU A 786 3.02 47.97 -18.95
N ASN A 787 4.15 48.44 -18.43
CA ASN A 787 5.07 49.27 -19.19
C ASN A 787 6.35 48.51 -19.54
N CYS A 788 6.90 48.78 -20.71
CA CYS A 788 8.20 48.26 -21.10
C CYS A 788 9.29 48.82 -20.15
N PRO A 789 10.09 47.95 -19.51
CA PRO A 789 11.13 48.41 -18.58
C PRO A 789 12.29 49.15 -19.27
N ASN A 790 12.42 49.03 -20.60
CA ASN A 790 13.48 49.68 -21.36
C ASN A 790 13.09 51.06 -21.92
N CYS A 791 11.86 51.22 -22.46
CA CYS A 791 11.45 52.47 -23.11
C CYS A 791 10.16 53.11 -22.55
N GLY A 792 9.55 52.52 -21.52
CA GLY A 792 8.33 53.02 -20.88
C GLY A 792 7.04 52.84 -21.67
N SER A 793 7.08 52.30 -22.89
CA SER A 793 5.88 52.10 -23.73
C SER A 793 4.89 51.10 -23.11
N GLU A 794 3.60 51.42 -23.14
CA GLU A 794 2.49 50.52 -22.75
C GLU A 794 2.10 49.51 -23.84
N TYR A 795 2.69 49.63 -25.04
CA TYR A 795 2.43 48.74 -26.17
C TYR A 795 3.24 47.45 -26.02
N VAL A 796 2.82 46.61 -25.08
CA VAL A 796 3.50 45.37 -24.67
C VAL A 796 2.63 44.17 -24.99
N GLY A 797 3.12 43.27 -25.86
CA GLY A 797 2.43 42.04 -26.27
C GLY A 797 3.02 40.78 -25.66
N LEU A 798 2.28 39.68 -25.68
CA LEU A 798 2.76 38.37 -25.21
C LEU A 798 3.64 37.70 -26.26
N ILE A 799 4.69 37.02 -25.77
CA ILE A 799 5.57 36.19 -26.59
C ILE A 799 5.96 34.92 -25.83
N ARG A 800 6.30 33.83 -26.54
CA ARG A 800 6.56 32.54 -25.89
C ARG A 800 7.91 32.51 -25.17
N ASP A 801 8.95 32.94 -25.86
CA ASP A 801 10.33 32.84 -25.41
C ASP A 801 11.21 33.91 -26.07
N GLU A 802 12.45 33.99 -25.60
CA GLU A 802 13.43 34.95 -26.11
C GLU A 802 13.83 34.65 -27.58
N ALA A 803 13.72 33.40 -28.03
CA ALA A 803 14.04 33.03 -29.42
C ALA A 803 13.01 33.61 -30.40
N GLU A 804 11.72 33.58 -30.06
CA GLU A 804 10.68 34.27 -30.83
C GLU A 804 10.88 35.79 -30.82
N ALA A 805 11.30 36.38 -29.70
CA ALA A 805 11.56 37.81 -29.61
C ALA A 805 12.77 38.24 -30.47
N ASN A 806 13.84 37.45 -30.46
CA ASN A 806 15.00 37.67 -31.31
C ASN A 806 14.66 37.54 -32.80
N LEU A 807 13.75 36.62 -33.17
CA LEU A 807 13.27 36.51 -34.55
C LEU A 807 12.55 37.79 -35.01
N ILE A 808 11.76 38.42 -34.15
CA ILE A 808 11.11 39.71 -34.43
C ILE A 808 12.16 40.83 -34.58
N LYS A 809 13.16 40.86 -33.68
CA LYS A 809 14.17 41.93 -33.62
C LYS A 809 15.15 41.92 -34.80
N TYR A 810 15.60 40.74 -35.24
CA TYR A 810 16.66 40.60 -36.25
C TYR A 810 16.16 40.16 -37.62
N HIS A 811 14.94 39.61 -37.73
CA HIS A 811 14.40 39.04 -38.98
C HIS A 811 12.92 39.40 -39.21
N SER A 812 12.59 40.69 -39.01
CA SER A 812 11.22 41.25 -39.08
C SER A 812 10.49 40.99 -40.40
N ASP A 813 11.21 40.83 -41.52
CA ASP A 813 10.61 40.63 -42.84
C ASP A 813 10.14 39.20 -43.11
N SER A 814 10.55 38.23 -42.28
CA SER A 814 10.15 36.84 -42.44
C SER A 814 8.64 36.65 -42.21
N ASN A 815 8.02 35.76 -42.99
CA ASN A 815 6.59 35.44 -42.82
C ASN A 815 6.25 34.95 -41.40
N LYS A 816 7.22 34.32 -40.71
CA LYS A 816 7.07 33.88 -39.32
C LYS A 816 7.13 35.05 -38.35
N ALA A 817 8.06 35.99 -38.51
CA ALA A 817 8.15 37.20 -37.68
C ALA A 817 6.90 38.09 -37.85
N LYS A 818 6.40 38.28 -39.08
CA LYS A 818 5.17 39.06 -39.34
C LYS A 818 3.96 38.52 -38.59
N LYS A 819 3.76 37.19 -38.57
CA LYS A 819 2.70 36.54 -37.79
C LYS A 819 2.87 36.71 -36.27
N LEU A 820 4.11 36.65 -35.78
CA LEU A 820 4.39 36.87 -34.36
C LEU A 820 4.15 38.33 -33.96
N ILE A 821 4.54 39.30 -34.79
CA ILE A 821 4.27 40.73 -34.59
C ILE A 821 2.76 40.99 -34.56
N GLU A 822 2.00 40.38 -35.47
CA GLU A 822 0.54 40.51 -35.51
C GLU A 822 -0.11 39.96 -34.23
N ARG A 823 0.32 38.78 -33.77
CA ARG A 823 -0.13 38.20 -32.49
C ARG A 823 0.25 39.09 -31.30
N ALA A 824 1.47 39.61 -31.26
CA ALA A 824 1.93 40.50 -30.21
C ALA A 824 1.12 41.81 -30.19
N LYS A 825 0.80 42.39 -31.35
CA LYS A 825 -0.09 43.57 -31.47
C LYS A 825 -1.49 43.31 -30.92
N ARG A 826 -2.09 42.18 -31.28
CA ARG A 826 -3.44 41.82 -30.80
C ARG A 826 -3.47 41.59 -29.29
N THR A 827 -2.50 40.85 -28.76
CA THR A 827 -2.38 40.62 -27.31
C THR A 827 -2.09 41.91 -26.54
N ALA A 828 -1.25 42.81 -27.09
CA ALA A 828 -1.00 44.13 -26.50
C ALA A 828 -2.26 44.99 -26.41
N LEU A 829 -3.10 44.98 -27.45
CA LEU A 829 -4.37 45.69 -27.43
C LEU A 829 -5.32 45.18 -26.35
N LEU A 830 -5.37 43.85 -26.17
CA LEU A 830 -6.19 43.22 -25.14
C LEU A 830 -5.67 43.54 -23.74
N LEU A 831 -4.36 43.44 -23.51
CA LEU A 831 -3.73 43.78 -22.22
C LEU A 831 -3.91 45.26 -21.87
N TYR A 832 -3.80 46.15 -22.86
CA TYR A 832 -4.04 47.58 -22.66
C TYR A 832 -5.50 47.87 -22.28
N ARG A 833 -6.46 47.25 -22.98
CA ARG A 833 -7.89 47.52 -22.80
C ARG A 833 -8.49 46.84 -21.55
N TYR A 834 -8.19 45.56 -21.34
CA TYR A 834 -8.84 44.71 -20.33
C TYR A 834 -7.92 44.33 -19.16
N LYS A 835 -6.67 44.80 -19.15
CA LYS A 835 -5.73 44.70 -18.03
C LYS A 835 -5.61 43.26 -17.48
N ASP A 836 -5.92 43.06 -16.21
CA ASP A 836 -5.81 41.79 -15.49
C ASP A 836 -6.75 40.72 -16.04
N LEU A 837 -7.91 41.10 -16.57
CA LEU A 837 -8.83 40.18 -17.23
C LEU A 837 -8.23 39.63 -18.53
N ALA A 838 -7.58 40.47 -19.34
CA ALA A 838 -6.86 40.00 -20.53
C ALA A 838 -5.69 39.08 -20.17
N ALA A 839 -4.95 39.39 -19.10
CA ALA A 839 -3.86 38.51 -18.65
C ALA A 839 -4.36 37.10 -18.32
N LEU A 840 -5.52 36.97 -17.67
CA LEU A 840 -6.12 35.66 -17.34
C LEU A 840 -6.62 34.91 -18.57
N VAL A 841 -7.27 35.60 -19.50
CA VAL A 841 -7.82 34.98 -20.72
C VAL A 841 -6.69 34.53 -21.66
N LEU A 842 -5.64 35.34 -21.81
CA LEU A 842 -4.58 35.08 -22.80
C LEU A 842 -3.62 33.95 -22.40
N VAL A 843 -3.61 33.55 -21.13
CA VAL A 843 -2.85 32.39 -20.63
C VAL A 843 -3.69 31.10 -20.57
N SER A 844 -4.98 31.19 -20.84
CA SER A 844 -5.85 30.02 -20.92
C SER A 844 -5.64 29.24 -22.23
N ASN A 845 -6.10 27.99 -22.29
CA ASN A 845 -5.88 27.09 -23.43
C ASN A 845 -6.91 27.29 -24.57
N ILE A 846 -7.27 28.54 -24.83
CA ILE A 846 -8.26 28.93 -25.85
C ILE A 846 -7.59 29.66 -27.01
N SER A 847 -8.26 29.80 -28.16
CA SER A 847 -7.67 30.57 -29.27
C SER A 847 -7.71 32.07 -28.98
N LEU A 848 -6.84 32.83 -29.64
CA LEU A 848 -6.85 34.30 -29.56
C LEU A 848 -8.20 34.90 -30.00
N ARG A 849 -8.91 34.23 -30.93
CA ARG A 849 -10.25 34.65 -31.37
C ARG A 849 -11.31 34.41 -30.29
N ASP A 850 -11.22 33.29 -29.58
CA ASP A 850 -12.09 33.00 -28.44
C ASP A 850 -11.81 34.00 -27.31
N ALA A 851 -10.54 34.31 -27.06
CA ALA A 851 -10.12 35.31 -26.09
C ALA A 851 -10.73 36.70 -26.36
N GLU A 852 -10.66 37.17 -27.62
CA GLU A 852 -11.28 38.43 -28.05
C GLU A 852 -12.80 38.41 -27.86
N THR A 853 -13.45 37.28 -28.14
CA THR A 853 -14.90 37.11 -28.01
C THR A 853 -15.33 37.12 -26.54
N ILE A 854 -14.61 36.41 -25.66
CA ILE A 854 -14.88 36.34 -24.23
C ILE A 854 -14.72 37.73 -23.59
N LEU A 855 -13.60 38.41 -23.87
CA LEU A 855 -13.32 39.75 -23.33
C LEU A 855 -14.26 40.83 -23.87
N ALA A 856 -14.83 40.66 -25.06
CA ALA A 856 -15.83 41.58 -25.59
C ALA A 856 -17.23 41.37 -24.99
N LYS A 857 -17.54 40.13 -24.55
CA LYS A 857 -18.87 39.73 -24.08
C LYS A 857 -19.04 39.87 -22.57
N PHE A 858 -17.99 39.65 -21.80
CA PHE A 858 -18.06 39.56 -20.34
C PHE A 858 -17.13 40.59 -19.70
N ASN A 859 -17.61 41.23 -18.63
CA ASN A 859 -16.87 42.28 -17.92
C ASN A 859 -16.51 41.90 -16.49
N SER A 860 -17.11 40.83 -15.95
CA SER A 860 -16.75 40.30 -14.63
C SER A 860 -15.74 39.16 -14.74
N LYS A 861 -14.89 39.06 -13.72
CA LYS A 861 -13.89 37.99 -13.61
C LYS A 861 -14.50 36.60 -13.54
N GLU A 862 -15.67 36.47 -12.93
CA GLU A 862 -16.38 35.20 -12.75
C GLU A 862 -16.99 34.71 -14.08
N GLU A 863 -17.66 35.59 -14.82
CA GLU A 863 -18.25 35.24 -16.12
C GLU A 863 -17.18 34.91 -17.16
N ILE A 864 -16.04 35.64 -17.14
CA ILE A 864 -14.90 35.36 -18.01
C ILE A 864 -14.32 33.98 -17.69
N LEU A 865 -14.18 33.64 -16.41
CA LEU A 865 -13.67 32.35 -15.98
C LEU A 865 -14.61 31.22 -16.40
N ASP A 866 -15.92 31.40 -16.26
CA ASP A 866 -16.93 30.44 -16.71
C ASP A 866 -16.88 30.20 -18.22
N ALA A 867 -16.71 31.28 -18.99
CA ALA A 867 -16.59 31.20 -20.44
C ALA A 867 -15.29 30.52 -20.88
N ILE A 868 -14.16 30.76 -20.19
CA ILE A 868 -12.90 30.02 -20.43
C ILE A 868 -13.14 28.53 -20.21
N ILE A 869 -13.73 28.17 -19.06
CA ILE A 869 -14.01 26.80 -18.66
C ILE A 869 -14.89 26.09 -19.69
N GLU A 870 -15.93 26.76 -20.18
CA GLU A 870 -16.85 26.20 -21.17
C GLU A 870 -16.16 25.93 -22.51
N VAL A 871 -15.31 26.85 -22.97
CA VAL A 871 -14.56 26.69 -24.23
C VAL A 871 -13.49 25.61 -24.11
N GLU A 872 -12.77 25.54 -22.98
CA GLU A 872 -11.78 24.49 -22.71
C GLU A 872 -12.45 23.10 -22.61
N LYS A 873 -13.63 23.00 -21.99
CA LYS A 873 -14.44 21.76 -21.96
C LYS A 873 -14.82 21.32 -23.38
N ARG A 874 -15.39 22.20 -24.21
CA ARG A 874 -15.82 21.85 -25.58
C ARG A 874 -14.66 21.37 -26.46
N ARG A 875 -13.45 21.92 -26.28
CA ARG A 875 -12.25 21.46 -26.99
C ARG A 875 -11.75 20.10 -26.53
N SER A 876 -12.00 19.74 -25.27
CA SER A 876 -11.61 18.46 -24.68
C SER A 876 -12.50 17.29 -25.13
N PHE A 877 -13.67 17.55 -25.73
CA PHE A 877 -14.58 16.53 -26.29
C PHE A 877 -14.41 16.31 -27.82
N VAL A 878 -13.59 17.13 -28.48
CA VAL A 878 -13.40 17.10 -29.95
C VAL A 878 -11.98 16.61 -30.33
N LEU A 879 -11.14 16.32 -29.34
CA LEU A 879 -9.84 15.65 -29.44
C LEU A 879 -9.93 14.31 -28.70
#